data_AF-A0A368D6Z4-F1
#
_entry.id   AF-A0A368D6Z4-F1
#
_cell.length_a   1.000
_cell.length_b   1.000
_cell.length_c   1.000
_cell.angle_alpha   90.00
_cell.angle_beta   90.00
_cell.angle_gamma   90.00
#
_symmetry.space_group_name_H-M   'P 1'
#
loop_
_entity.id
_entity.type
_entity.pdbx_description
1 polymer ?
#
loop_
_entity_poly.entity_id
_entity_poly.type
_entity_poly.pdbx_seq_one_letter_code
_entity_poly.pdbx_strand_id
1 'polypeptide(L)'
;MLLKFYSMKKKALLIIFFLFSITLTSQEKNLISDLDELKLNIGEVYKPNTYSVDNQGKKYDCERVIYYNKKGTFSSANAIEFDRNEGTLKGIEPGYHEVVAICYSSGTSSRRSFNVTVNYPKAKSINILTGSNTIYNNTYIPLSYEITDEMGVTRDIDYWKSDNAERYFSNLEFSITSDNNKLDIDESNNVLAVKQGSSTINIVFDGVKSSKNIIIKKNPVVNIDLKLENSEKFKTGDVLNFNAIPYDKKGNIIKDINIDFSFKGKSFDKSNSASGLILQDGRFVGDVAGKYIISASFGNVSKSKVVNVFERNIKREVKNIGTGLVNDKHTSDFWVFEGVDKRDYAVTGTWGADGTAYFWDVTNPSNIKKIDSVQVDARTVNDVKVSPNGKICIISREGASNRKNGIIIIDVTNPYDVQIIKEYTKNLTGGVHNLFIDEKHVYALSAGQKYYILNIEDPKNPVEVGMFEVGKNGQSIHDVWVENGIAYSSNWRDGVYLVDVGNGIAGGSPSNPVAFGNYTYDSGANHATFPFKSKSTGKFYAVMGDEIFPNGVNPYGTNETAGFLHFVDFSDVKNPIEIARYELPGHGSHNYWIDDDILYVGMYTGGVRIIDISGDLLGDLYKQGREIGYILTGSADGYIPNDTMVWGAQLYKGHVFYSDFNTGIGVAKVSEVKPDSSMQNQYID
;
A
#
# COMPACT_ATOMS: atom_id res chain seq x y z
N MET A 1 73.41 26.59 -59.35
CA MET A 1 74.47 26.55 -58.32
C MET A 1 74.00 25.56 -57.26
N LEU A 2 74.87 24.58 -56.97
CA LEU A 2 74.81 23.44 -56.03
C LEU A 2 73.83 23.54 -54.83
N LEU A 3 73.22 22.48 -54.27
CA LEU A 3 73.80 21.19 -53.86
C LEU A 3 72.69 20.14 -53.56
N LYS A 4 73.06 18.86 -53.79
CA LYS A 4 72.39 17.60 -53.41
C LYS A 4 72.22 17.47 -51.88
N PHE A 5 71.25 16.67 -51.40
CA PHE A 5 71.52 15.28 -50.91
C PHE A 5 70.33 14.53 -50.27
N TYR A 6 70.32 13.23 -50.55
CA TYR A 6 69.88 12.04 -49.79
C TYR A 6 68.39 11.64 -49.59
N SER A 7 67.99 10.68 -50.45
CA SER A 7 67.24 9.43 -50.21
C SER A 7 67.10 8.94 -48.76
N MET A 8 65.88 8.51 -48.38
CA MET A 8 65.63 7.17 -47.79
C MET A 8 64.14 6.77 -47.90
N LYS A 9 63.86 5.66 -48.59
CA LYS A 9 62.59 4.93 -48.58
C LYS A 9 62.37 4.26 -47.22
N LYS A 10 61.17 4.36 -46.64
CA LYS A 10 60.59 3.28 -45.81
C LYS A 10 59.06 3.26 -45.95
N LYS A 11 58.56 2.10 -46.38
CA LYS A 11 57.14 1.74 -46.41
C LYS A 11 56.62 1.70 -44.96
N ALA A 12 55.59 2.49 -44.63
CA ALA A 12 54.83 2.32 -43.40
C ALA A 12 53.63 1.42 -43.71
N LEU A 13 53.68 0.21 -43.17
CA LEU A 13 52.62 -0.79 -43.18
C LEU A 13 51.54 -0.32 -42.20
N LEU A 14 50.34 0.01 -42.70
CA LEU A 14 49.19 0.34 -41.86
C LEU A 14 48.66 -0.98 -41.26
N ILE A 15 49.01 -1.27 -40.00
CA ILE A 15 48.45 -2.40 -39.25
C ILE A 15 47.12 -1.92 -38.66
N ILE A 16 46.01 -2.36 -39.25
CA ILE A 16 44.67 -2.22 -38.69
C ILE A 16 44.52 -3.28 -37.61
N PHE A 17 44.59 -2.88 -36.34
CA PHE A 17 44.20 -3.71 -35.21
C PHE A 17 42.67 -3.77 -35.17
N PHE A 18 42.07 -4.86 -35.64
CA PHE A 18 40.70 -5.21 -35.31
C PHE A 18 40.68 -5.65 -33.83
N LEU A 19 40.39 -4.71 -32.93
CA LEU A 19 39.93 -5.04 -31.59
C LEU A 19 38.51 -5.59 -31.71
N PHE A 20 38.39 -6.92 -31.75
CA PHE A 20 37.13 -7.58 -31.42
C PHE A 20 36.84 -7.31 -29.94
N SER A 21 36.06 -6.26 -29.67
CA SER A 21 35.36 -6.12 -28.41
C SER A 21 34.39 -7.29 -28.29
N ILE A 22 34.76 -8.30 -27.51
CA ILE A 22 33.83 -9.34 -27.08
C ILE A 22 32.85 -8.62 -26.16
N THR A 23 31.71 -8.24 -26.70
CA THR A 23 30.55 -7.88 -25.90
C THR A 23 30.12 -9.15 -25.17
N LEU A 24 30.54 -9.30 -23.92
CA LEU A 24 29.92 -10.22 -22.99
C LEU A 24 28.49 -9.71 -22.77
N THR A 25 27.57 -10.15 -23.62
CA THR A 25 26.15 -10.05 -23.31
C THR A 25 25.92 -10.91 -22.08
N SER A 26 25.54 -10.29 -20.96
CA SER A 26 24.91 -11.02 -19.87
C SER A 26 23.64 -11.63 -20.46
N GLN A 27 23.68 -12.93 -20.79
CA GLN A 27 22.49 -13.62 -21.25
C GLN A 27 21.55 -13.74 -20.06
N GLU A 28 20.39 -13.08 -20.14
CA GLU A 28 19.32 -13.32 -19.19
C GLU A 28 18.96 -14.80 -19.20
N LYS A 29 18.95 -15.41 -18.01
CA LYS A 29 18.56 -16.80 -17.81
C LYS A 29 17.21 -16.82 -17.10
N ASN A 30 16.25 -17.54 -17.67
CA ASN A 30 14.94 -17.75 -17.08
C ASN A 30 14.96 -18.95 -16.13
N LEU A 31 14.27 -18.81 -15.00
CA LEU A 31 14.10 -19.92 -14.07
C LEU A 31 12.89 -20.77 -14.48
N ILE A 32 13.09 -22.08 -14.61
CA ILE A 32 12.07 -23.07 -14.92
C ILE A 32 11.96 -24.04 -13.75
N SER A 33 10.72 -24.38 -13.38
CA SER A 33 10.41 -25.31 -12.31
C SER A 33 9.16 -26.11 -12.64
N ASP A 34 9.06 -27.33 -12.13
CA ASP A 34 7.84 -28.15 -12.16
C ASP A 34 6.79 -27.73 -11.11
N LEU A 35 7.02 -26.59 -10.45
CA LEU A 35 6.06 -25.95 -9.56
C LEU A 35 4.91 -25.25 -10.30
N ASP A 36 5.06 -24.91 -11.58
CA ASP A 36 3.98 -24.31 -12.37
C ASP A 36 2.76 -25.25 -12.38
N GLU A 37 1.63 -24.79 -11.84
CA GLU A 37 0.37 -25.53 -11.71
C GLU A 37 0.41 -26.78 -10.82
N LEU A 38 1.43 -26.92 -9.97
CA LEU A 38 1.51 -28.03 -9.02
C LEU A 38 0.30 -28.05 -8.09
N LYS A 39 -0.30 -29.23 -7.91
CA LYS A 39 -1.38 -29.50 -6.97
C LYS A 39 -0.91 -30.48 -5.90
N LEU A 40 -1.02 -30.09 -4.64
CA LEU A 40 -0.69 -30.91 -3.47
C LEU A 40 -1.93 -31.12 -2.62
N ASN A 41 -2.00 -32.22 -1.88
CA ASN A 41 -2.93 -32.36 -0.76
C ASN A 41 -2.28 -31.89 0.54
N ILE A 42 -3.09 -31.61 1.56
CA ILE A 42 -2.56 -31.29 2.89
C ILE A 42 -1.74 -32.48 3.42
N GLY A 43 -0.52 -32.19 3.87
CA GLY A 43 0.46 -33.16 4.35
C GLY A 43 1.31 -33.81 3.25
N GLU A 44 0.97 -33.63 1.97
CA GLU A 44 1.72 -34.20 0.85
C GLU A 44 3.09 -33.53 0.71
N VAL A 45 4.13 -34.36 0.56
CA VAL A 45 5.52 -33.93 0.40
C VAL A 45 5.95 -34.13 -1.05
N TYR A 46 6.50 -33.08 -1.66
CA TYR A 46 6.91 -33.05 -3.05
C TYR A 46 8.34 -32.54 -3.20
N LYS A 47 9.13 -33.10 -4.13
CA LYS A 47 10.50 -32.66 -4.39
C LYS A 47 10.58 -31.93 -5.73
N PRO A 48 10.68 -30.59 -5.75
CA PRO A 48 10.64 -29.84 -7.00
C PRO A 48 11.96 -29.91 -7.77
N ASN A 49 11.86 -29.88 -9.10
CA ASN A 49 12.97 -29.80 -10.04
C ASN A 49 13.05 -28.40 -10.64
N THR A 50 13.99 -27.59 -10.14
CA THR A 50 14.21 -26.21 -10.60
C THR A 50 15.58 -26.05 -11.25
N TYR A 51 15.63 -25.39 -12.40
CA TYR A 51 16.84 -25.10 -13.15
C TYR A 51 16.74 -23.78 -13.92
N SER A 52 17.86 -23.26 -14.39
CA SER A 52 17.89 -22.05 -15.23
C SER A 52 18.11 -22.40 -16.70
N VAL A 53 17.54 -21.60 -17.61
CA VAL A 53 17.62 -21.78 -19.06
C VAL A 53 18.01 -20.45 -19.70
N ASP A 54 19.00 -20.46 -20.59
CA ASP A 54 19.36 -19.27 -21.35
C ASP A 54 18.42 -19.02 -22.56
N ASN A 55 18.59 -17.89 -23.24
CA ASN A 55 17.81 -17.52 -24.42
C ASN A 55 17.98 -18.49 -25.61
N GLN A 56 18.92 -19.43 -25.54
CA GLN A 56 19.18 -20.46 -26.56
C GLN A 56 18.58 -21.82 -26.16
N GLY A 57 17.88 -21.89 -25.03
CA GLY A 57 17.25 -23.11 -24.52
C GLY A 57 18.20 -24.05 -23.79
N LYS A 58 19.45 -23.64 -23.53
CA LYS A 58 20.41 -24.49 -22.82
C LYS A 58 20.14 -24.45 -21.31
N LYS A 59 19.99 -25.64 -20.73
CA LYS A 59 19.76 -25.85 -19.31
C LYS A 59 21.06 -25.73 -18.50
N TYR A 60 20.94 -25.09 -17.34
CA TYR A 60 21.96 -24.96 -16.31
C TYR A 60 21.36 -25.31 -14.96
N ASP A 61 21.95 -26.29 -14.27
CA ASP A 61 21.53 -26.65 -12.92
C ASP A 61 21.93 -25.58 -11.91
N CYS A 62 21.10 -25.43 -10.87
CA CYS A 62 21.38 -24.56 -9.74
C CYS A 62 22.39 -25.24 -8.81
N GLU A 63 23.38 -24.51 -8.30
CA GLU A 63 24.28 -25.01 -7.24
C GLU A 63 23.49 -25.28 -5.95
N ARG A 64 22.49 -24.44 -5.70
CA ARG A 64 21.54 -24.57 -4.60
C ARG A 64 20.21 -23.92 -4.98
N VAL A 65 19.11 -24.54 -4.56
CA VAL A 65 17.78 -23.93 -4.66
C VAL A 65 17.19 -23.75 -3.26
N ILE A 66 16.59 -22.58 -3.02
CA ILE A 66 15.80 -22.31 -1.82
C ILE A 66 14.38 -21.98 -2.26
N TYR A 67 13.39 -22.59 -1.62
CA TYR A 67 11.99 -22.24 -1.81
C TYR A 67 11.44 -21.53 -0.56
N TYR A 68 10.45 -20.67 -0.74
CA TYR A 68 9.61 -20.21 0.36
C TYR A 68 8.23 -19.84 -0.16
N ASN A 69 7.21 -20.03 0.68
CA ASN A 69 5.85 -19.58 0.38
C ASN A 69 5.77 -18.07 0.62
N LYS A 70 5.47 -17.31 -0.43
CA LYS A 70 5.30 -15.85 -0.39
C LYS A 70 3.86 -15.50 -0.04
N LYS A 71 3.67 -14.46 0.76
CA LYS A 71 2.36 -13.90 1.11
C LYS A 71 2.47 -12.39 1.21
N GLY A 72 1.96 -11.66 0.21
CA GLY A 72 2.14 -10.22 0.06
C GLY A 72 3.56 -9.84 -0.39
N THR A 73 3.90 -8.56 -0.26
CA THR A 73 5.23 -8.04 -0.64
C THR A 73 6.24 -8.33 0.48
N PHE A 74 7.38 -8.96 0.13
CA PHE A 74 8.50 -9.26 1.04
C PHE A 74 8.22 -10.12 2.29
N SER A 75 7.05 -10.73 2.40
CA SER A 75 6.66 -11.57 3.55
C SER A 75 6.45 -13.03 3.16
N SER A 76 6.68 -13.94 4.12
CA SER A 76 6.50 -15.38 3.93
C SER A 76 5.27 -15.93 4.66
N ALA A 77 4.67 -16.99 4.12
CA ALA A 77 3.63 -17.78 4.76
C ALA A 77 4.10 -19.22 5.01
N ASN A 78 3.28 -19.98 5.73
CA ASN A 78 3.55 -21.36 6.11
C ASN A 78 2.56 -22.35 5.47
N ALA A 79 1.75 -21.89 4.52
CA ALA A 79 0.80 -22.75 3.84
C ALA A 79 1.51 -23.82 3.00
N ILE A 80 2.75 -23.54 2.59
CA ILE A 80 3.69 -24.52 2.04
C ILE A 80 5.01 -24.43 2.80
N GLU A 81 5.40 -25.52 3.45
CA GLU A 81 6.63 -25.65 4.22
C GLU A 81 7.78 -26.15 3.33
N PHE A 82 8.98 -25.59 3.47
CA PHE A 82 10.17 -26.02 2.74
C PHE A 82 11.20 -26.66 3.68
N ASP A 83 11.48 -27.95 3.48
CA ASP A 83 12.60 -28.64 4.12
C ASP A 83 13.88 -28.40 3.32
N ARG A 84 14.79 -27.61 3.89
CA ARG A 84 16.09 -27.27 3.27
C ARG A 84 17.06 -28.44 3.15
N ASN A 85 16.98 -29.43 4.05
CA ASN A 85 17.90 -30.57 4.06
C ASN A 85 17.50 -31.58 2.99
N GLU A 86 16.20 -31.82 2.83
CA GLU A 86 15.68 -32.79 1.86
C GLU A 86 15.41 -32.18 0.48
N GLY A 87 15.23 -30.85 0.44
CA GLY A 87 14.88 -30.10 -0.77
C GLY A 87 13.40 -30.27 -1.15
N THR A 88 12.52 -30.48 -0.17
CA THR A 88 11.11 -30.86 -0.37
C THR A 88 10.15 -29.77 0.11
N LEU A 89 8.99 -29.68 -0.55
CA LEU A 89 7.86 -28.86 -0.17
C LEU A 89 6.77 -29.71 0.46
N LYS A 90 6.07 -29.20 1.47
CA LYS A 90 4.91 -29.86 2.09
C LYS A 90 3.71 -28.93 2.11
N GLY A 91 2.56 -29.39 1.62
CA GLY A 91 1.30 -28.65 1.73
C GLY A 91 0.79 -28.65 3.18
N ILE A 92 0.49 -27.48 3.75
CA ILE A 92 0.04 -27.33 5.14
C ILE A 92 -1.37 -26.75 5.20
N GLU A 93 -1.63 -25.67 4.46
CA GLU A 93 -2.95 -25.02 4.42
C GLU A 93 -3.51 -25.06 3.00
N PRO A 94 -4.80 -25.34 2.82
CA PRO A 94 -5.40 -25.39 1.50
C PRO A 94 -5.52 -24.00 0.88
N GLY A 95 -5.60 -23.94 -0.44
CA GLY A 95 -5.75 -22.69 -1.19
C GLY A 95 -4.73 -22.54 -2.31
N TYR A 96 -4.70 -21.33 -2.88
CA TYR A 96 -3.79 -20.93 -3.93
C TYR A 96 -2.62 -20.15 -3.32
N HIS A 97 -1.40 -20.64 -3.54
CA HIS A 97 -0.21 -20.14 -2.85
C HIS A 97 0.91 -19.81 -3.82
N GLU A 98 1.56 -18.67 -3.64
CA GLU A 98 2.74 -18.29 -4.40
C GLU A 98 3.98 -18.89 -3.71
N VAL A 99 4.80 -19.64 -4.45
CA VAL A 99 6.08 -20.21 -4.00
C VAL A 99 7.20 -19.58 -4.82
N VAL A 100 8.14 -18.94 -4.14
CA VAL A 100 9.32 -18.35 -4.79
C VAL A 100 10.45 -19.35 -4.76
N ALA A 101 10.99 -19.68 -5.93
CA ALA A 101 12.23 -20.44 -6.05
C ALA A 101 13.40 -19.49 -6.28
N ILE A 102 14.46 -19.65 -5.50
CA ILE A 102 15.74 -18.93 -5.64
C ILE A 102 16.81 -19.91 -6.05
N CYS A 103 17.36 -19.74 -7.25
CA CYS A 103 18.46 -20.54 -7.79
C CYS A 103 19.77 -19.79 -7.64
N TYR A 104 20.73 -20.39 -6.94
CA TYR A 104 22.09 -19.87 -6.83
C TYR A 104 22.98 -20.54 -7.87
N SER A 105 23.70 -19.73 -8.65
CA SER A 105 24.67 -20.19 -9.64
C SER A 105 25.84 -19.21 -9.73
N SER A 106 27.06 -19.71 -9.51
CA SER A 106 28.32 -18.98 -9.74
C SER A 106 28.38 -17.60 -9.07
N GLY A 107 27.92 -17.53 -7.81
CA GLY A 107 27.90 -16.28 -7.01
C GLY A 107 26.76 -15.31 -7.32
N THR A 108 25.87 -15.65 -8.25
CA THR A 108 24.63 -14.89 -8.56
C THR A 108 23.39 -15.69 -8.17
N SER A 109 22.27 -15.00 -7.94
CA SER A 109 20.98 -15.67 -7.67
C SER A 109 19.90 -15.15 -8.62
N SER A 110 19.15 -16.06 -9.24
CA SER A 110 17.91 -15.75 -9.95
C SER A 110 16.72 -16.22 -9.13
N ARG A 111 15.57 -15.53 -9.26
CA ARG A 111 14.33 -15.89 -8.55
C ARG A 111 13.14 -15.83 -9.51
N ARG A 112 12.16 -16.70 -9.28
CA ARG A 112 10.86 -16.66 -9.94
C ARG A 112 9.78 -17.18 -8.99
N SER A 113 8.60 -16.59 -9.09
CA SER A 113 7.40 -17.06 -8.40
C SER A 113 6.64 -18.08 -9.22
N PHE A 114 6.10 -19.09 -8.55
CA PHE A 114 5.29 -20.17 -9.10
C PHE A 114 4.00 -20.29 -8.30
N ASN A 115 2.89 -20.60 -8.97
CA ASN A 115 1.61 -20.81 -8.31
C ASN A 115 1.42 -22.29 -7.98
N VAL A 116 1.31 -22.61 -6.70
CA VAL A 116 1.07 -23.96 -6.18
C VAL A 116 -0.29 -23.98 -5.51
N THR A 117 -1.12 -24.96 -5.86
CA THR A 117 -2.43 -25.18 -5.23
C THR A 117 -2.30 -26.27 -4.18
N VAL A 118 -2.79 -26.01 -2.97
CA VAL A 118 -3.04 -27.06 -1.98
C VAL A 118 -4.54 -27.34 -1.97
N ASN A 119 -4.95 -28.55 -2.33
CA ASN A 119 -6.34 -28.94 -2.43
C ASN A 119 -7.03 -28.82 -1.08
N TYR A 120 -8.27 -28.32 -1.09
CA TYR A 120 -9.14 -28.39 0.07
C TYR A 120 -9.46 -29.86 0.40
N PRO A 121 -9.49 -30.25 1.69
CA PRO A 121 -9.99 -31.55 2.07
C PRO A 121 -11.46 -31.70 1.69
N LYS A 122 -11.89 -32.95 1.51
CA LYS A 122 -13.26 -33.26 1.13
C LYS A 122 -14.26 -32.67 2.12
N ALA A 123 -15.38 -32.16 1.62
CA ALA A 123 -16.44 -31.64 2.46
C ALA A 123 -17.09 -32.76 3.28
N LYS A 124 -17.32 -32.50 4.57
CA LYS A 124 -18.03 -33.40 5.50
C LYS A 124 -19.47 -32.96 5.71
N SER A 125 -19.70 -31.66 5.83
CA SER A 125 -21.04 -31.07 5.99
C SER A 125 -21.10 -29.66 5.43
N ILE A 126 -22.28 -29.26 4.97
CA ILE A 126 -22.60 -27.90 4.51
C ILE A 126 -23.90 -27.43 5.18
N ASN A 127 -23.88 -26.23 5.73
CA ASN A 127 -25.02 -25.57 6.35
C ASN A 127 -25.35 -24.29 5.57
N ILE A 128 -26.63 -24.10 5.27
CA ILE A 128 -27.12 -22.99 4.45
C ILE A 128 -27.51 -21.82 5.37
N LEU A 129 -26.94 -20.65 5.14
CA LEU A 129 -27.23 -19.41 5.85
C LEU A 129 -27.96 -18.45 4.91
N THR A 130 -28.88 -17.65 5.44
CA THR A 130 -29.81 -16.83 4.63
C THR A 130 -29.76 -15.34 4.97
N GLY A 131 -28.82 -14.93 5.83
CA GLY A 131 -28.61 -13.55 6.29
C GLY A 131 -29.73 -12.92 7.13
N SER A 132 -30.98 -13.37 6.98
CA SER A 132 -32.18 -12.90 7.68
C SER A 132 -33.05 -14.06 8.14
N ASN A 133 -33.74 -13.83 9.27
CA ASN A 133 -34.76 -14.74 9.80
C ASN A 133 -36.08 -14.67 9.03
N THR A 134 -36.34 -13.58 8.32
CA THR A 134 -37.57 -13.40 7.54
C THR A 134 -37.25 -13.10 6.08
N ILE A 135 -37.80 -13.91 5.19
CA ILE A 135 -37.68 -13.77 3.75
C ILE A 135 -39.03 -13.30 3.21
N TYR A 136 -39.01 -12.36 2.28
CA TYR A 136 -40.19 -11.77 1.68
C TYR A 136 -40.27 -12.12 0.20
N ASN A 137 -41.47 -12.11 -0.37
CA ASN A 137 -41.60 -12.30 -1.81
C ASN A 137 -41.04 -11.07 -2.57
N ASN A 138 -40.57 -11.32 -3.78
CA ASN A 138 -39.85 -10.43 -4.69
C ASN A 138 -38.47 -9.97 -4.19
N THR A 139 -37.88 -10.59 -3.17
CA THR A 139 -36.52 -10.26 -2.71
C THR A 139 -35.53 -11.37 -3.02
N TYR A 140 -34.29 -11.03 -3.34
CA TYR A 140 -33.20 -11.99 -3.38
C TYR A 140 -32.86 -12.47 -1.96
N ILE A 141 -32.47 -13.73 -1.84
CA ILE A 141 -32.04 -14.33 -0.58
C ILE A 141 -30.51 -14.30 -0.55
N PRO A 142 -29.87 -13.56 0.38
CA PRO A 142 -28.42 -13.55 0.52
C PRO A 142 -28.00 -14.88 1.13
N LEU A 143 -27.55 -15.81 0.28
CA LEU A 143 -27.07 -17.12 0.71
C LEU A 143 -25.58 -17.04 1.05
N SER A 144 -25.23 -17.61 2.20
CA SER A 144 -23.86 -17.98 2.56
C SER A 144 -23.83 -19.42 3.07
N TYR A 145 -22.65 -20.01 3.11
CA TYR A 145 -22.47 -21.43 3.39
C TYR A 145 -21.43 -21.65 4.46
N GLU A 146 -21.80 -22.35 5.52
CA GLU A 146 -20.86 -22.84 6.54
C GLU A 146 -20.46 -24.28 6.17
N ILE A 147 -19.21 -24.47 5.77
CA ILE A 147 -18.71 -25.73 5.22
C ILE A 147 -17.65 -26.29 6.15
N THR A 148 -17.87 -27.51 6.66
CA THR A 148 -16.92 -28.24 7.49
C THR A 148 -16.33 -29.39 6.69
N ASP A 149 -15.02 -29.53 6.69
CA ASP A 149 -14.31 -30.60 5.99
C ASP A 149 -14.05 -31.84 6.86
N GLU A 150 -13.49 -32.89 6.27
CA GLU A 150 -13.14 -34.14 6.96
C GLU A 150 -12.05 -33.97 8.03
N MET A 151 -11.26 -32.89 7.97
CA MET A 151 -10.27 -32.54 8.99
C MET A 151 -10.88 -31.74 10.15
N GLY A 152 -12.17 -31.42 10.09
CA GLY A 152 -12.91 -30.70 11.14
C GLY A 152 -12.74 -29.19 11.08
N VAL A 153 -12.23 -28.63 9.98
CA VAL A 153 -12.11 -27.18 9.79
C VAL A 153 -13.40 -26.64 9.17
N THR A 154 -14.02 -25.66 9.82
CA THR A 154 -15.23 -24.98 9.38
C THR A 154 -14.89 -23.63 8.73
N ARG A 155 -15.54 -23.32 7.60
CA ARG A 155 -15.35 -22.08 6.83
C ARG A 155 -16.70 -21.47 6.47
N ASP A 156 -16.84 -20.17 6.70
CA ASP A 156 -17.99 -19.39 6.24
C ASP A 156 -17.66 -18.77 4.88
N ILE A 157 -18.39 -19.21 3.86
CA ILE A 157 -18.23 -18.75 2.49
C ILE A 157 -19.44 -17.91 2.11
N ASP A 158 -19.23 -16.61 1.96
CA ASP A 158 -20.21 -15.69 1.41
C ASP A 158 -20.16 -15.75 -0.12
N TYR A 159 -21.20 -16.29 -0.75
CA TYR A 159 -21.27 -16.43 -2.21
C TYR A 159 -21.25 -15.08 -2.93
N TRP A 160 -21.65 -14.01 -2.24
CA TRP A 160 -21.67 -12.65 -2.79
C TRP A 160 -20.32 -11.94 -2.67
N LYS A 161 -19.31 -12.56 -2.06
CA LYS A 161 -17.91 -12.08 -2.04
C LYS A 161 -17.06 -12.96 -2.95
N SER A 162 -16.92 -12.51 -4.20
CA SER A 162 -16.60 -13.32 -5.40
C SER A 162 -15.28 -14.10 -5.35
N ASP A 163 -14.19 -13.50 -4.92
CA ASP A 163 -12.88 -14.04 -5.34
C ASP A 163 -12.47 -15.33 -4.62
N ASN A 164 -12.83 -15.46 -3.33
CA ASN A 164 -12.54 -16.66 -2.55
C ASN A 164 -13.63 -17.73 -2.73
N ALA A 165 -14.89 -17.30 -2.84
CA ALA A 165 -16.01 -18.21 -3.06
C ALA A 165 -15.91 -18.88 -4.43
N GLU A 166 -15.66 -18.11 -5.49
CA GLU A 166 -15.52 -18.64 -6.86
C GLU A 166 -14.38 -19.67 -6.92
N ARG A 167 -13.21 -19.37 -6.36
CA ARG A 167 -12.08 -20.33 -6.31
C ARG A 167 -12.38 -21.61 -5.54
N TYR A 168 -13.19 -21.49 -4.47
CA TYR A 168 -13.58 -22.64 -3.66
C TYR A 168 -14.61 -23.52 -4.37
N PHE A 169 -15.62 -22.91 -5.01
CA PHE A 169 -16.68 -23.63 -5.71
C PHE A 169 -16.30 -24.09 -7.12
N SER A 170 -15.40 -23.40 -7.83
CA SER A 170 -15.03 -23.71 -9.21
C SER A 170 -14.33 -25.05 -9.39
N ASN A 171 -13.77 -25.60 -8.32
CA ASN A 171 -13.00 -26.84 -8.34
C ASN A 171 -13.80 -28.06 -7.87
N LEU A 172 -15.06 -27.88 -7.45
CA LEU A 172 -15.88 -28.91 -6.81
C LEU A 172 -17.27 -28.97 -7.43
N GLU A 173 -17.92 -30.13 -7.29
CA GLU A 173 -19.33 -30.27 -7.66
C GLU A 173 -20.16 -29.30 -6.81
N PHE A 174 -20.89 -28.39 -7.45
CA PHE A 174 -21.85 -27.52 -6.77
C PHE A 174 -23.15 -27.46 -7.57
N SER A 175 -24.29 -27.70 -6.91
CA SER A 175 -25.60 -27.47 -7.48
C SER A 175 -26.58 -27.02 -6.41
N ILE A 176 -27.52 -26.15 -6.79
CA ILE A 176 -28.59 -25.65 -5.94
C ILE A 176 -29.92 -25.79 -6.67
N THR A 177 -30.94 -26.27 -5.95
CA THR A 177 -32.28 -26.50 -6.49
C THR A 177 -33.35 -26.13 -5.47
N SER A 178 -34.57 -25.87 -5.93
CA SER A 178 -35.74 -25.67 -5.07
C SER A 178 -36.74 -26.81 -5.26
N ASP A 179 -37.49 -27.13 -4.20
CA ASP A 179 -38.54 -28.16 -4.24
C ASP A 179 -39.81 -27.73 -5.00
N ASN A 180 -39.98 -26.43 -5.26
CA ASN A 180 -41.14 -25.88 -5.93
C ASN A 180 -40.85 -24.51 -6.57
N ASN A 181 -41.81 -24.00 -7.35
CA ASN A 181 -41.69 -22.75 -8.10
C ASN A 181 -41.94 -21.46 -7.27
N LYS A 182 -41.78 -21.50 -5.94
CA LYS A 182 -41.82 -20.30 -5.08
C LYS A 182 -40.46 -19.65 -4.91
N LEU A 183 -39.39 -20.40 -5.21
CA LEU A 183 -38.04 -19.88 -5.37
C LEU A 183 -37.67 -20.02 -6.85
N ASP A 184 -37.15 -18.95 -7.42
CA ASP A 184 -36.53 -18.94 -8.74
C ASP A 184 -35.02 -18.89 -8.55
N ILE A 185 -34.31 -19.76 -9.25
CA ILE A 185 -32.86 -19.91 -9.12
C ILE A 185 -32.28 -19.73 -10.51
N ASP A 186 -31.48 -18.68 -10.71
CA ASP A 186 -30.87 -18.41 -12.00
C ASP A 186 -29.59 -19.24 -12.23
N GLU A 187 -29.05 -19.15 -13.44
CA GLU A 187 -27.83 -19.87 -13.85
C GLU A 187 -26.58 -19.45 -13.07
N SER A 188 -26.62 -18.29 -12.40
CA SER A 188 -25.57 -17.79 -11.51
C SER A 188 -25.85 -18.14 -10.04
N ASN A 189 -26.80 -19.05 -9.78
CA ASN A 189 -27.20 -19.53 -8.45
C ASN A 189 -27.80 -18.45 -7.53
N ASN A 190 -28.26 -17.32 -8.07
CA ASN A 190 -29.00 -16.34 -7.28
C ASN A 190 -30.41 -16.86 -7.00
N VAL A 191 -30.85 -16.76 -5.75
CA VAL A 191 -32.17 -17.26 -5.33
C VAL A 191 -33.12 -16.09 -5.10
N LEU A 192 -34.14 -15.97 -5.95
CA LEU A 192 -35.22 -15.00 -5.85
C LEU A 192 -36.46 -15.65 -5.23
N ALA A 193 -36.96 -15.11 -4.14
CA ALA A 193 -38.23 -15.54 -3.57
C ALA A 193 -39.40 -14.98 -4.38
N VAL A 194 -40.10 -15.78 -5.17
CA VAL A 194 -41.14 -15.27 -6.09
C VAL A 194 -42.56 -15.32 -5.51
N LYS A 195 -42.87 -16.29 -4.64
CA LYS A 195 -44.24 -16.50 -4.11
C LYS A 195 -44.25 -16.82 -2.63
N GLN A 196 -45.31 -16.39 -1.94
CA GLN A 196 -45.51 -16.68 -0.51
C GLN A 196 -45.69 -18.18 -0.22
N GLY A 197 -45.26 -18.61 0.98
CA GLY A 197 -45.39 -19.98 1.48
C GLY A 197 -44.03 -20.62 1.81
N SER A 198 -44.04 -21.92 2.11
CA SER A 198 -42.79 -22.70 2.36
C SER A 198 -42.18 -23.22 1.07
N SER A 199 -40.85 -23.21 0.96
CA SER A 199 -40.07 -23.93 -0.04
C SER A 199 -38.75 -24.39 0.58
N THR A 200 -38.17 -25.45 0.05
CA THR A 200 -36.90 -26.01 0.52
C THR A 200 -35.82 -25.75 -0.52
N ILE A 201 -34.71 -25.13 -0.10
CA ILE A 201 -33.47 -25.06 -0.88
C ILE A 201 -32.70 -26.35 -0.64
N ASN A 202 -32.26 -27.01 -1.70
CA ASN A 202 -31.42 -28.20 -1.65
C ASN A 202 -30.09 -27.91 -2.35
N ILE A 203 -28.99 -28.26 -1.71
CA ILE A 203 -27.64 -28.08 -2.23
C ILE A 203 -26.91 -29.41 -2.26
N VAL A 204 -26.15 -29.63 -3.33
CA VAL A 204 -25.10 -30.64 -3.42
C VAL A 204 -23.78 -29.91 -3.55
N PHE A 205 -22.85 -30.17 -2.63
CA PHE A 205 -21.49 -29.64 -2.67
C PHE A 205 -20.49 -30.76 -2.40
N ASP A 206 -19.61 -31.05 -3.34
CA ASP A 206 -18.59 -32.12 -3.23
C ASP A 206 -19.21 -33.48 -2.79
N GLY A 207 -20.37 -33.82 -3.38
CA GLY A 207 -21.17 -34.99 -3.04
C GLY A 207 -21.96 -34.92 -1.72
N VAL A 208 -21.74 -33.91 -0.87
CA VAL A 208 -22.49 -33.68 0.37
C VAL A 208 -23.81 -32.99 0.06
N LYS A 209 -24.90 -33.53 0.60
CA LYS A 209 -26.25 -32.97 0.44
C LYS A 209 -26.68 -32.21 1.68
N SER A 210 -27.29 -31.04 1.48
CA SER A 210 -27.90 -30.25 2.54
C SER A 210 -29.19 -29.62 2.06
N SER A 211 -30.09 -29.33 3.00
CA SER A 211 -31.34 -28.67 2.70
C SER A 211 -31.77 -27.71 3.79
N LYS A 212 -32.48 -26.65 3.39
CA LYS A 212 -33.02 -25.65 4.32
C LYS A 212 -34.42 -25.25 3.90
N ASN A 213 -35.35 -25.37 4.84
CA ASN A 213 -36.71 -24.87 4.65
C ASN A 213 -36.74 -23.35 4.84
N ILE A 214 -37.39 -22.68 3.89
CA ILE A 214 -37.54 -21.24 3.79
C ILE A 214 -39.03 -20.89 3.86
N ILE A 215 -39.38 -19.99 4.77
CA ILE A 215 -40.74 -19.44 4.89
C ILE A 215 -40.76 -18.05 4.24
N ILE A 216 -41.46 -17.95 3.11
CA ILE A 216 -41.59 -16.72 2.33
C ILE A 216 -42.87 -16.00 2.77
N LYS A 217 -42.71 -14.83 3.35
CA LYS A 217 -43.81 -13.94 3.73
C LYS A 217 -44.15 -12.98 2.60
N LYS A 218 -45.34 -12.41 2.66
CA LYS A 218 -45.73 -11.31 1.77
C LYS A 218 -44.89 -10.06 2.09
N ASN A 219 -44.37 -9.41 1.06
CA ASN A 219 -43.65 -8.15 1.15
C ASN A 219 -44.54 -7.08 1.83
N PRO A 220 -44.14 -6.56 3.00
CA PRO A 220 -44.92 -5.58 3.74
C PRO A 220 -44.75 -4.17 3.17
N VAL A 221 -43.64 -3.91 2.47
CA VAL A 221 -43.30 -2.60 1.92
C VAL A 221 -44.16 -2.32 0.70
N VAL A 222 -44.79 -1.15 0.66
CA VAL A 222 -45.52 -0.68 -0.52
C VAL A 222 -45.05 0.68 -1.01
N ASN A 223 -44.29 1.41 -0.20
CA ASN A 223 -43.70 2.68 -0.54
C ASN A 223 -42.37 2.86 0.17
N ILE A 224 -41.43 3.56 -0.47
CA ILE A 224 -40.16 3.98 0.11
C ILE A 224 -40.06 5.49 -0.06
N ASP A 225 -39.79 6.21 1.03
CA ASP A 225 -39.40 7.62 0.96
C ASP A 225 -37.88 7.72 0.95
N LEU A 226 -37.33 8.37 -0.07
CA LEU A 226 -35.88 8.51 -0.27
C LEU A 226 -35.49 9.97 -0.09
N LYS A 227 -34.84 10.25 1.04
CA LYS A 227 -34.38 11.59 1.42
C LYS A 227 -32.88 11.71 1.20
N LEU A 228 -32.45 12.91 0.86
CA LEU A 228 -31.04 13.31 0.81
C LEU A 228 -30.89 14.35 1.90
N GLU A 229 -29.96 14.15 2.83
CA GLU A 229 -29.87 14.96 4.04
C GLU A 229 -29.36 16.39 3.77
N ASN A 230 -28.50 16.56 2.76
CA ASN A 230 -27.96 17.87 2.37
C ASN A 230 -28.42 18.24 0.95
N SER A 231 -28.94 19.45 0.75
CA SER A 231 -29.48 19.91 -0.54
C SER A 231 -28.58 20.91 -1.27
N GLU A 232 -27.28 20.66 -1.29
CA GLU A 232 -26.30 21.56 -1.91
C GLU A 232 -25.94 21.16 -3.35
N LYS A 233 -25.10 21.99 -3.98
CA LYS A 233 -24.47 21.70 -5.27
C LYS A 233 -23.30 20.75 -5.02
N PHE A 234 -23.41 19.51 -5.49
CA PHE A 234 -22.43 18.46 -5.21
C PHE A 234 -21.28 18.47 -6.21
N LYS A 235 -20.08 18.19 -5.73
CA LYS A 235 -18.86 18.04 -6.53
C LYS A 235 -18.37 16.60 -6.50
N THR A 236 -17.50 16.24 -7.45
CA THR A 236 -16.81 14.96 -7.44
C THR A 236 -16.11 14.76 -6.09
N GLY A 237 -16.25 13.57 -5.52
CA GLY A 237 -15.73 13.22 -4.20
C GLY A 237 -16.53 13.71 -3.00
N ASP A 238 -17.59 14.52 -3.15
CA ASP A 238 -18.49 14.80 -2.02
C ASP A 238 -19.28 13.55 -1.65
N VAL A 239 -19.38 13.24 -0.36
CA VAL A 239 -20.19 12.13 0.14
C VAL A 239 -21.61 12.61 0.44
N LEU A 240 -22.59 12.01 -0.25
CA LEU A 240 -24.00 12.31 -0.13
C LEU A 240 -24.68 11.22 0.72
N ASN A 241 -25.34 11.64 1.80
CA ASN A 241 -26.07 10.73 2.69
C ASN A 241 -27.54 10.61 2.27
N PHE A 242 -27.91 9.44 1.74
CA PHE A 242 -29.30 9.10 1.45
C PHE A 242 -29.91 8.26 2.58
N ASN A 243 -31.13 8.61 2.97
CA ASN A 243 -31.91 7.87 3.94
C ASN A 243 -33.19 7.35 3.28
N ALA A 244 -33.43 6.04 3.37
CA ALA A 244 -34.59 5.38 2.80
C ALA A 244 -35.51 4.83 3.89
N ILE A 245 -36.77 5.28 3.89
CA ILE A 245 -37.76 4.94 4.91
C ILE A 245 -38.88 4.11 4.27
N PRO A 246 -38.99 2.79 4.57
CA PRO A 246 -40.06 1.95 4.03
C PRO A 246 -41.37 2.08 4.82
N TYR A 247 -42.49 2.06 4.10
CA TYR A 247 -43.85 2.16 4.64
C TYR A 247 -44.72 0.96 4.26
N ASP A 248 -45.59 0.57 5.19
CA ASP A 248 -46.65 -0.41 4.96
C ASP A 248 -47.89 0.22 4.28
N LYS A 249 -48.90 -0.62 3.97
CA LYS A 249 -50.17 -0.18 3.37
C LYS A 249 -50.98 0.81 4.21
N LYS A 250 -50.74 0.87 5.51
CA LYS A 250 -51.42 1.76 6.45
C LYS A 250 -50.65 3.07 6.65
N GLY A 251 -49.48 3.22 6.04
CA GLY A 251 -48.60 4.38 6.20
C GLY A 251 -47.72 4.33 7.45
N ASN A 252 -47.58 3.16 8.09
CA ASN A 252 -46.65 3.00 9.21
C ASN A 252 -45.24 2.73 8.70
N ILE A 253 -44.23 3.27 9.39
CA ILE A 253 -42.83 2.95 9.14
C ILE A 253 -42.59 1.49 9.51
N ILE A 254 -41.98 0.73 8.61
CA ILE A 254 -41.56 -0.64 8.88
C ILE A 254 -40.12 -0.61 9.38
N LYS A 255 -39.90 -1.15 10.58
CA LYS A 255 -38.56 -1.31 11.15
C LYS A 255 -37.96 -2.65 10.72
N ASP A 256 -36.64 -2.78 10.83
CA ASP A 256 -35.90 -4.03 10.60
C ASP A 256 -36.00 -4.58 9.16
N ILE A 257 -36.02 -3.67 8.18
CA ILE A 257 -35.89 -3.98 6.75
C ILE A 257 -34.59 -3.35 6.23
N ASN A 258 -33.76 -4.18 5.61
CA ASN A 258 -32.57 -3.72 4.90
C ASN A 258 -32.99 -3.27 3.50
N ILE A 259 -32.79 -2.00 3.20
CA ILE A 259 -33.05 -1.41 1.89
C ILE A 259 -31.79 -1.53 1.04
N ASP A 260 -31.96 -1.97 -0.20
CA ASP A 260 -30.88 -2.05 -1.17
C ASP A 260 -30.70 -0.68 -1.84
N PHE A 261 -29.48 -0.15 -1.79
CA PHE A 261 -29.08 1.07 -2.49
C PHE A 261 -28.28 0.73 -3.75
N SER A 262 -28.58 1.43 -4.83
CA SER A 262 -27.88 1.33 -6.12
C SER A 262 -27.84 2.68 -6.83
N PHE A 263 -26.98 2.81 -7.83
CA PHE A 263 -26.97 4.01 -8.67
C PHE A 263 -26.83 3.66 -10.15
N LYS A 264 -27.27 4.60 -10.99
CA LYS A 264 -26.97 4.66 -12.43
C LYS A 264 -26.50 6.06 -12.78
N GLY A 265 -25.43 6.18 -13.54
CA GLY A 265 -24.85 7.47 -13.92
C GLY A 265 -24.76 7.72 -15.42
N LYS A 266 -24.65 8.99 -15.80
CA LYS A 266 -24.17 9.43 -17.12
C LYS A 266 -23.23 10.62 -16.95
N SER A 267 -22.01 10.49 -17.45
CA SER A 267 -20.98 11.54 -17.38
C SER A 267 -21.39 12.75 -18.22
N PHE A 268 -20.97 13.94 -17.80
CA PHE A 268 -21.08 15.14 -18.64
C PHE A 268 -20.06 15.11 -19.79
N ASP A 269 -18.88 14.55 -19.57
CA ASP A 269 -17.89 14.25 -20.60
C ASP A 269 -18.18 12.90 -21.26
N LYS A 270 -18.33 12.89 -22.59
CA LYS A 270 -18.62 11.70 -23.39
C LYS A 270 -17.46 10.70 -23.45
N SER A 271 -16.24 11.15 -23.14
CA SER A 271 -15.04 10.31 -23.11
C SER A 271 -14.93 9.51 -21.81
N ASN A 272 -15.80 9.79 -20.84
CA ASN A 272 -15.79 9.17 -19.52
C ASN A 272 -17.09 8.41 -19.23
N SER A 273 -16.98 7.38 -18.40
CA SER A 273 -18.14 6.72 -17.78
C SER A 273 -18.43 7.39 -16.43
N ALA A 274 -19.70 7.45 -16.02
CA ALA A 274 -20.07 7.97 -14.71
C ALA A 274 -19.84 6.91 -13.63
N SER A 275 -18.59 6.79 -13.19
CA SER A 275 -18.23 5.96 -12.04
C SER A 275 -18.56 6.65 -10.72
N GLY A 276 -18.66 5.85 -9.67
CA GLY A 276 -18.98 6.26 -8.32
C GLY A 276 -19.11 5.04 -7.42
N LEU A 277 -19.36 5.26 -6.14
CA LEU A 277 -19.57 4.22 -5.14
C LEU A 277 -20.83 4.54 -4.33
N ILE A 278 -21.66 3.53 -4.08
CA ILE A 278 -22.76 3.61 -3.12
C ILE A 278 -22.65 2.47 -2.13
N LEU A 279 -22.69 2.81 -0.85
CA LEU A 279 -22.74 1.85 0.24
C LEU A 279 -24.20 1.56 0.60
N GLN A 280 -24.45 0.36 1.15
CA GLN A 280 -25.79 -0.05 1.56
C GLN A 280 -26.31 0.70 2.80
N ASP A 281 -25.48 1.53 3.43
CA ASP A 281 -25.89 2.50 4.45
C ASP A 281 -26.42 3.83 3.84
N GLY A 282 -26.46 3.93 2.51
CA GLY A 282 -26.99 5.08 1.79
C GLY A 282 -25.95 6.17 1.46
N ARG A 283 -24.68 6.00 1.83
CA ARG A 283 -23.61 6.92 1.42
C ARG A 283 -23.26 6.72 -0.04
N PHE A 284 -23.34 7.80 -0.82
CA PHE A 284 -23.00 7.83 -2.24
C PHE A 284 -21.90 8.85 -2.52
N VAL A 285 -20.95 8.51 -3.40
CA VAL A 285 -19.96 9.43 -3.95
C VAL A 285 -19.90 9.28 -5.47
N GLY A 286 -19.87 10.41 -6.18
CA GLY A 286 -19.60 10.44 -7.61
C GLY A 286 -18.11 10.68 -7.87
N ASP A 287 -17.44 9.77 -8.58
CA ASP A 287 -16.03 9.97 -8.95
C ASP A 287 -15.90 10.93 -10.13
N VAL A 288 -16.83 10.88 -11.08
CA VAL A 288 -16.81 11.66 -12.31
C VAL A 288 -17.97 12.66 -12.33
N ALA A 289 -17.77 13.83 -12.94
CA ALA A 289 -18.85 14.79 -13.08
C ALA A 289 -19.95 14.25 -14.02
N GLY A 290 -21.20 14.31 -13.57
CA GLY A 290 -22.31 13.71 -14.29
C GLY A 290 -23.65 13.83 -13.60
N LYS A 291 -24.66 13.25 -14.25
CA LYS A 291 -26.01 13.07 -13.69
C LYS A 291 -26.16 11.64 -13.19
N TYR A 292 -26.57 11.50 -11.94
CA TYR A 292 -26.74 10.22 -11.26
C TYR A 292 -28.19 10.04 -10.82
N ILE A 293 -28.67 8.81 -10.93
CA ILE A 293 -29.98 8.35 -10.44
C ILE A 293 -29.68 7.38 -9.31
N ILE A 294 -29.90 7.82 -8.08
CA ILE A 294 -29.76 7.01 -6.87
C ILE A 294 -31.08 6.32 -6.59
N SER A 295 -31.06 5.02 -6.39
CA SER A 295 -32.26 4.21 -6.19
C SER A 295 -32.16 3.43 -4.88
N ALA A 296 -33.24 3.46 -4.12
CA ALA A 296 -33.45 2.66 -2.93
C ALA A 296 -34.58 1.66 -3.22
N SER A 297 -34.37 0.38 -2.97
CA SER A 297 -35.32 -0.68 -3.31
C SER A 297 -35.46 -1.73 -2.23
N PHE A 298 -36.66 -2.30 -2.14
CA PHE A 298 -36.93 -3.50 -1.38
C PHE A 298 -37.88 -4.41 -2.18
N GLY A 299 -37.29 -5.48 -2.72
CA GLY A 299 -37.94 -6.32 -3.71
C GLY A 299 -38.41 -5.54 -4.93
N ASN A 300 -39.71 -5.58 -5.24
CA ASN A 300 -40.26 -4.87 -6.40
C ASN A 300 -40.69 -3.41 -6.13
N VAL A 301 -40.49 -2.91 -4.90
CA VAL A 301 -40.77 -1.51 -4.57
C VAL A 301 -39.47 -0.73 -4.61
N SER A 302 -39.44 0.36 -5.37
CA SER A 302 -38.27 1.22 -5.46
C SER A 302 -38.64 2.70 -5.52
N LYS A 303 -37.71 3.54 -5.06
CA LYS A 303 -37.77 4.99 -5.18
C LYS A 303 -36.42 5.49 -5.65
N SER A 304 -36.43 6.43 -6.61
CA SER A 304 -35.21 7.02 -7.13
C SER A 304 -35.19 8.54 -6.98
N LYS A 305 -33.98 9.10 -6.85
CA LYS A 305 -33.71 10.53 -6.81
C LYS A 305 -32.56 10.86 -7.74
N VAL A 306 -32.67 11.96 -8.46
CA VAL A 306 -31.64 12.42 -9.41
C VAL A 306 -30.76 13.45 -8.73
N VAL A 307 -29.44 13.33 -8.87
CA VAL A 307 -28.45 14.31 -8.43
C VAL A 307 -27.52 14.66 -9.58
N ASN A 308 -27.04 15.91 -9.60
CA ASN A 308 -25.99 16.36 -10.49
C ASN A 308 -24.71 16.53 -9.68
N VAL A 309 -23.61 15.95 -10.15
CA VAL A 309 -22.28 16.04 -9.56
C VAL A 309 -21.40 16.82 -10.52
N PHE A 310 -20.82 17.92 -10.07
CA PHE A 310 -19.97 18.80 -10.87
C PHE A 310 -18.49 18.53 -10.57
N GLU A 311 -17.58 18.98 -11.44
CA GLU A 311 -16.16 18.81 -11.19
C GLU A 311 -15.70 19.62 -9.97
N ARG A 312 -14.83 19.03 -9.13
CA ARG A 312 -14.28 19.70 -7.95
C ARG A 312 -13.42 20.93 -8.29
N ASN A 313 -12.68 20.89 -9.40
CA ASN A 313 -11.90 22.01 -9.96
C ASN A 313 -10.94 22.72 -8.96
N ILE A 314 -10.21 21.93 -8.17
CA ILE A 314 -9.26 22.42 -7.14
C ILE A 314 -7.80 22.52 -7.62
N LYS A 315 -7.56 22.33 -8.92
CA LYS A 315 -6.19 22.29 -9.47
C LYS A 315 -5.46 23.62 -9.31
N ARG A 316 -4.26 23.56 -8.76
CA ARG A 316 -3.36 24.68 -8.48
C ARG A 316 -2.00 24.45 -9.13
N GLU A 317 -1.34 25.55 -9.47
CA GLU A 317 0.03 25.51 -9.97
C GLU A 317 0.98 25.13 -8.81
N VAL A 318 1.92 24.24 -9.09
CA VAL A 318 3.01 23.85 -8.18
C VAL A 318 4.31 24.31 -8.83
N LYS A 319 5.02 25.22 -8.16
CA LYS A 319 6.26 25.81 -8.67
C LYS A 319 7.46 25.14 -8.02
N ASN A 320 8.44 24.73 -8.81
CA ASN A 320 9.77 24.42 -8.29
C ASN A 320 10.43 25.72 -7.81
N ILE A 321 10.99 25.70 -6.60
CA ILE A 321 11.62 26.87 -5.96
C ILE A 321 13.14 26.71 -5.93
N GLY A 322 13.65 25.52 -5.62
CA GLY A 322 15.09 25.28 -5.53
C GLY A 322 15.45 23.80 -5.39
N THR A 323 16.72 23.49 -5.64
CA THR A 323 17.26 22.14 -5.60
C THR A 323 18.67 22.15 -5.02
N GLY A 324 18.95 21.24 -4.08
CA GLY A 324 20.28 20.87 -3.61
C GLY A 324 20.73 19.61 -4.33
N LEU A 325 21.41 19.77 -5.47
CA LEU A 325 21.77 18.67 -6.36
C LEU A 325 22.74 17.67 -5.71
N VAL A 326 22.41 16.39 -5.79
CA VAL A 326 23.32 15.26 -5.60
C VAL A 326 23.18 14.36 -6.83
N ASN A 327 24.25 14.22 -7.61
CA ASN A 327 24.21 13.50 -8.89
C ASN A 327 25.34 12.48 -9.04
N ASP A 328 26.20 12.37 -8.04
CA ASP A 328 27.27 11.38 -7.94
C ASP A 328 26.85 10.15 -7.14
N LYS A 329 25.71 10.22 -6.44
CA LYS A 329 25.14 9.15 -5.60
C LYS A 329 23.62 9.24 -5.58
N HIS A 330 22.96 8.14 -5.24
CA HIS A 330 21.55 8.17 -4.90
C HIS A 330 21.32 8.71 -3.49
N THR A 331 20.33 9.57 -3.33
CA THR A 331 19.85 10.02 -2.01
C THR A 331 18.68 9.17 -1.52
N SER A 332 18.51 9.12 -0.20
CA SER A 332 17.45 8.37 0.49
C SER A 332 16.51 9.33 1.24
N ASP A 333 15.97 8.93 2.38
CA ASP A 333 15.04 9.77 3.15
C ASP A 333 15.69 11.06 3.67
N PHE A 334 14.84 11.99 4.11
CA PHE A 334 15.25 13.33 4.52
C PHE A 334 14.42 13.86 5.68
N TRP A 335 14.91 14.93 6.30
CA TRP A 335 14.19 15.64 7.34
C TRP A 335 14.53 17.13 7.35
N VAL A 336 13.52 18.00 7.35
CA VAL A 336 13.63 19.46 7.43
C VAL A 336 13.26 19.91 8.85
N PHE A 337 14.05 20.85 9.41
CA PHE A 337 13.91 21.28 10.80
C PHE A 337 14.37 22.73 11.01
N GLU A 338 13.90 23.34 12.10
CA GLU A 338 14.39 24.62 12.59
C GLU A 338 15.59 24.37 13.53
N GLY A 339 16.73 25.03 13.26
CA GLY A 339 17.89 24.99 14.13
C GLY A 339 17.71 25.81 15.39
N VAL A 340 18.60 25.62 16.37
CA VAL A 340 18.59 26.37 17.64
C VAL A 340 18.77 27.89 17.43
N ASP A 341 19.31 28.30 16.29
CA ASP A 341 19.56 29.68 15.88
C ASP A 341 18.40 30.27 15.05
N LYS A 342 17.28 29.55 14.93
CA LYS A 342 16.07 29.95 14.18
C LYS A 342 16.22 29.98 12.67
N ARG A 343 17.32 29.43 12.14
CA ARG A 343 17.47 29.14 10.71
C ARG A 343 16.86 27.79 10.35
N ASP A 344 16.68 27.55 9.07
CA ASP A 344 16.05 26.33 8.56
C ASP A 344 17.09 25.44 7.89
N TYR A 345 17.06 24.16 8.26
CA TYR A 345 18.05 23.16 7.84
C TYR A 345 17.36 21.89 7.36
N ALA A 346 18.11 21.08 6.63
CA ALA A 346 17.68 19.73 6.28
C ALA A 346 18.83 18.75 6.41
N VAL A 347 18.50 17.47 6.54
CA VAL A 347 19.42 16.34 6.43
C VAL A 347 18.87 15.34 5.43
N THR A 348 19.75 14.73 4.64
CA THR A 348 19.42 13.65 3.69
C THR A 348 20.40 12.50 3.83
N GLY A 349 19.95 11.25 3.74
CA GLY A 349 20.85 10.11 3.63
C GLY A 349 21.29 9.81 2.18
N THR A 350 22.06 8.72 2.02
CA THR A 350 22.44 8.17 0.71
C THR A 350 22.13 6.68 0.63
N TRP A 351 21.73 6.21 -0.55
CA TRP A 351 21.30 4.84 -0.79
C TRP A 351 22.28 4.07 -1.68
N GLY A 352 22.66 2.86 -1.27
CA GLY A 352 23.50 1.99 -2.09
C GLY A 352 24.89 2.56 -2.40
N ALA A 353 25.36 3.51 -1.59
CA ALA A 353 26.55 4.32 -1.82
C ALA A 353 27.61 4.06 -0.73
N ASP A 354 28.08 5.12 -0.07
CA ASP A 354 29.23 5.11 0.85
C ASP A 354 28.89 5.55 2.28
N GLY A 355 27.61 5.45 2.67
CA GLY A 355 27.17 5.73 4.04
C GLY A 355 27.25 7.20 4.43
N THR A 356 27.08 8.12 3.47
CA THR A 356 27.13 9.56 3.72
C THR A 356 25.73 10.12 4.03
N ALA A 357 25.63 10.96 5.05
CA ALA A 357 24.51 11.87 5.27
C ALA A 357 24.95 13.32 4.95
N TYR A 358 24.13 14.08 4.24
CA TYR A 358 24.38 15.48 3.90
C TYR A 358 23.51 16.40 4.75
N PHE A 359 24.09 17.50 5.22
CA PHE A 359 23.40 18.57 5.92
C PHE A 359 23.29 19.79 5.02
N TRP A 360 22.14 20.45 5.09
CA TRP A 360 21.76 21.51 4.17
C TRP A 360 21.27 22.74 4.94
N ASP A 361 21.67 23.93 4.50
CA ASP A 361 21.01 25.18 4.85
C ASP A 361 19.91 25.44 3.81
N VAL A 362 18.67 25.47 4.29
CA VAL A 362 17.46 25.70 3.49
C VAL A 362 16.71 26.97 3.92
N THR A 363 17.35 27.83 4.72
CA THR A 363 16.80 29.12 5.18
C THR A 363 16.32 29.99 4.03
N ASN A 364 17.02 29.92 2.89
CA ASN A 364 16.52 30.42 1.63
C ASN A 364 16.17 29.23 0.71
N PRO A 365 14.88 28.87 0.57
CA PRO A 365 14.45 27.74 -0.26
C PRO A 365 14.89 27.83 -1.72
N SER A 366 15.09 29.03 -2.27
CA SER A 366 15.56 29.19 -3.65
C SER A 366 17.08 29.04 -3.81
N ASN A 367 17.81 28.83 -2.71
CA ASN A 367 19.27 28.71 -2.69
C ASN A 367 19.68 27.72 -1.60
N ILE A 368 19.35 26.45 -1.81
CA ILE A 368 19.73 25.35 -0.93
C ILE A 368 21.24 25.14 -1.00
N LYS A 369 21.90 25.06 0.16
CA LYS A 369 23.35 24.86 0.25
C LYS A 369 23.67 23.61 1.04
N LYS A 370 24.51 22.74 0.49
CA LYS A 370 25.18 21.68 1.27
C LYS A 370 26.20 22.35 2.18
N ILE A 371 26.07 22.16 3.49
CA ILE A 371 26.88 22.86 4.51
C ILE A 371 27.82 21.94 5.25
N ASP A 372 27.46 20.67 5.41
CA ASP A 372 28.29 19.66 6.07
C ASP A 372 27.91 18.25 5.60
N SER A 373 28.69 17.25 5.99
CA SER A 373 28.41 15.83 5.73
C SER A 373 29.03 14.93 6.79
N VAL A 374 28.34 13.84 7.12
CA VAL A 374 28.85 12.79 7.99
C VAL A 374 28.92 11.50 7.20
N GLN A 375 30.12 10.92 7.10
CA GLN A 375 30.32 9.60 6.52
C GLN A 375 30.52 8.57 7.64
N VAL A 376 29.81 7.46 7.54
CA VAL A 376 29.89 6.35 8.49
C VAL A 376 30.14 5.04 7.75
N ASP A 377 30.67 4.03 8.45
CA ASP A 377 30.84 2.68 7.89
C ASP A 377 29.47 2.03 7.64
N ALA A 378 28.90 2.31 6.47
CA ALA A 378 27.64 1.78 5.97
C ALA A 378 27.63 1.88 4.44
N ARG A 379 26.80 1.06 3.80
CA ARG A 379 26.48 1.20 2.37
C ARG A 379 25.33 2.17 2.15
N THR A 380 24.36 2.15 3.06
CA THR A 380 23.15 2.94 2.99
C THR A 380 22.94 3.64 4.34
N VAL A 381 22.74 4.95 4.30
CA VAL A 381 22.06 5.71 5.36
C VAL A 381 20.65 5.88 4.85
N ASN A 382 19.75 4.98 5.23
CA ASN A 382 18.43 4.89 4.59
C ASN A 382 17.48 5.95 5.13
N ASP A 383 17.61 6.23 6.42
CA ASP A 383 16.69 7.08 7.14
C ASP A 383 17.45 8.05 8.08
N VAL A 384 16.90 9.24 8.20
CA VAL A 384 17.42 10.36 8.98
C VAL A 384 16.25 11.08 9.65
N LYS A 385 16.39 11.41 10.94
CA LYS A 385 15.40 12.21 11.68
C LYS A 385 16.09 13.18 12.62
N VAL A 386 15.46 14.32 12.88
CA VAL A 386 15.97 15.34 13.81
C VAL A 386 14.94 15.60 14.91
N SER A 387 15.41 15.68 16.15
CA SER A 387 14.58 15.96 17.31
C SER A 387 13.81 17.29 17.15
N PRO A 388 12.59 17.42 17.70
CA PRO A 388 11.79 18.64 17.56
C PRO A 388 12.46 19.93 18.05
N ASN A 389 13.45 19.82 18.94
CA ASN A 389 14.23 20.96 19.46
C ASN A 389 15.45 21.32 18.59
N GLY A 390 15.69 20.63 17.47
CA GLY A 390 16.75 20.92 16.51
C GLY A 390 18.17 20.66 17.02
N LYS A 391 18.35 19.76 18.00
CA LYS A 391 19.67 19.51 18.63
C LYS A 391 20.27 18.14 18.31
N ILE A 392 19.45 17.13 18.10
CA ILE A 392 19.91 15.76 17.91
C ILE A 392 19.40 15.25 16.56
N CYS A 393 20.32 14.81 15.71
CA CYS A 393 20.00 14.04 14.52
C CYS A 393 20.35 12.58 14.77
N ILE A 394 19.48 11.68 14.32
CA ILE A 394 19.75 10.24 14.25
C ILE A 394 19.77 9.81 12.80
N ILE A 395 20.75 8.97 12.46
CA ILE A 395 20.86 8.38 11.12
C ILE A 395 21.01 6.86 11.22
N SER A 396 20.44 6.17 10.24
CA SER A 396 20.46 4.72 10.18
C SER A 396 21.76 4.21 9.57
N ARG A 397 22.19 2.99 9.94
CA ARG A 397 23.33 2.30 9.31
C ARG A 397 22.91 0.94 8.81
N GLU A 398 22.99 0.78 7.50
CA GLU A 398 22.72 -0.47 6.81
C GLU A 398 23.90 -0.88 5.90
N GLY A 399 24.33 -2.14 6.03
CA GLY A 399 25.40 -2.70 5.21
C GLY A 399 26.81 -2.30 5.66
N ALA A 400 27.03 -2.13 6.97
CA ALA A 400 28.36 -1.87 7.54
C ALA A 400 29.37 -2.99 7.21
N SER A 401 30.60 -2.63 6.85
CA SER A 401 31.64 -3.59 6.43
C SER A 401 32.01 -4.60 7.52
N ASN A 402 31.96 -4.18 8.77
CA ASN A 402 32.23 -4.99 9.96
C ASN A 402 30.98 -5.69 10.53
N ARG A 403 29.82 -5.60 9.85
CA ARG A 403 28.49 -6.07 10.29
C ARG A 403 28.00 -5.48 11.61
N LYS A 404 28.64 -4.43 12.12
CA LYS A 404 28.15 -3.61 13.22
C LYS A 404 27.26 -2.51 12.65
N ASN A 405 26.09 -2.93 12.21
CA ASN A 405 25.00 -2.00 11.90
C ASN A 405 24.46 -1.36 13.19
N GLY A 406 23.58 -0.36 13.05
CA GLY A 406 22.99 0.32 14.19
C GLY A 406 22.51 1.72 13.83
N ILE A 407 22.54 2.61 14.82
CA ILE A 407 22.26 4.04 14.62
C ILE A 407 23.45 4.88 15.02
N ILE A 408 23.50 6.09 14.47
CA ILE A 408 24.45 7.13 14.86
C ILE A 408 23.66 8.32 15.39
N ILE A 409 24.05 8.79 16.56
CA ILE A 409 23.49 9.96 17.23
C ILE A 409 24.46 11.12 17.00
N ILE A 410 23.96 12.23 16.48
CA ILE A 410 24.73 13.39 16.00
C ILE A 410 24.22 14.65 16.69
N ASP A 411 25.13 15.48 17.19
CA ASP A 411 24.84 16.85 17.62
C ASP A 411 24.70 17.75 16.38
N VAL A 412 23.53 18.36 16.24
CA VAL A 412 23.21 19.30 15.16
C VAL A 412 22.88 20.69 15.70
N THR A 413 23.30 21.00 16.92
CA THR A 413 23.19 22.35 17.51
C THR A 413 23.90 23.40 16.63
N ASN A 414 24.97 23.01 15.93
CA ASN A 414 25.56 23.77 14.83
C ASN A 414 25.55 22.93 13.53
N PRO A 415 24.57 23.11 12.64
CA PRO A 415 24.48 22.32 11.41
C PRO A 415 25.62 22.53 10.39
N TYR A 416 26.49 23.54 10.58
CA TYR A 416 27.70 23.76 9.77
C TYR A 416 28.93 22.99 10.28
N ASP A 417 28.83 22.37 11.45
CA ASP A 417 29.90 21.59 12.09
C ASP A 417 29.25 20.52 12.99
N VAL A 418 28.66 19.50 12.37
CA VAL A 418 27.95 18.46 13.09
C VAL A 418 28.92 17.45 13.72
N GLN A 419 28.56 16.94 14.89
CA GLN A 419 29.48 16.08 15.66
C GLN A 419 28.83 14.76 16.01
N ILE A 420 29.48 13.64 15.67
CA ILE A 420 29.02 12.32 16.12
C ILE A 420 29.16 12.23 17.64
N ILE A 421 28.04 12.05 18.33
CA ILE A 421 27.99 11.85 19.79
C ILE A 421 28.25 10.38 20.11
N LYS A 422 27.53 9.48 19.42
CA LYS A 422 27.51 8.07 19.78
C LYS A 422 27.16 7.16 18.61
N GLU A 423 27.84 6.03 18.55
CA GLU A 423 27.41 4.85 17.80
C GLU A 423 26.71 3.88 18.76
N TYR A 424 25.49 3.43 18.39
CA TYR A 424 24.74 2.44 19.15
C TYR A 424 24.39 1.24 18.27
N THR A 425 24.88 0.05 18.66
CA THR A 425 24.77 -1.19 17.87
C THR A 425 24.18 -2.36 18.63
N LYS A 426 24.01 -2.23 19.95
CA LYS A 426 23.47 -3.30 20.81
C LYS A 426 22.09 -3.70 20.30
N ASN A 427 21.91 -4.98 19.99
CA ASN A 427 20.69 -5.56 19.44
C ASN A 427 20.26 -5.06 18.03
N LEU A 428 21.07 -4.23 17.37
CA LEU A 428 20.78 -3.62 16.05
C LEU A 428 21.68 -4.17 14.92
N THR A 429 22.25 -5.36 15.08
CA THR A 429 23.27 -5.89 14.17
C THR A 429 22.75 -6.22 12.77
N GLY A 430 21.43 -6.37 12.59
CA GLY A 430 20.82 -6.76 11.32
C GLY A 430 20.70 -5.66 10.26
N GLY A 431 21.10 -4.41 10.57
CA GLY A 431 20.79 -3.26 9.72
C GLY A 431 19.62 -2.49 10.32
N VAL A 432 19.75 -1.16 10.40
CA VAL A 432 18.63 -0.29 10.72
C VAL A 432 18.13 0.32 9.43
N HIS A 433 16.93 -0.06 9.00
CA HIS A 433 16.34 0.42 7.75
C HIS A 433 15.56 1.72 7.96
N ASN A 434 14.85 1.83 9.07
CA ASN A 434 14.03 2.98 9.42
C ASN A 434 14.19 3.30 10.91
N LEU A 435 14.02 4.57 11.27
CA LEU A 435 14.07 5.03 12.64
C LEU A 435 13.22 6.26 12.86
N PHE A 436 12.74 6.43 14.08
CA PHE A 436 12.02 7.62 14.50
C PHE A 436 12.55 8.19 15.80
N ILE A 437 12.46 9.52 15.96
CA ILE A 437 12.82 10.23 17.19
C ILE A 437 11.60 10.99 17.71
N ASP A 438 11.14 10.62 18.89
CA ASP A 438 10.06 11.31 19.61
C ASP A 438 10.59 11.79 20.95
N GLU A 439 10.77 13.11 21.07
CA GLU A 439 11.39 13.79 22.20
C GLU A 439 12.74 13.17 22.65
N LYS A 440 12.69 12.30 23.66
CA LYS A 440 13.82 11.64 24.32
C LYS A 440 13.93 10.16 23.95
N HIS A 441 13.13 9.66 23.01
CA HIS A 441 13.12 8.26 22.62
C HIS A 441 13.43 8.08 21.14
N VAL A 442 14.24 7.07 20.85
CA VAL A 442 14.51 6.61 19.48
C VAL A 442 13.88 5.24 19.29
N TYR A 443 13.13 5.09 18.21
CA TYR A 443 12.54 3.84 17.76
C TYR A 443 13.38 3.35 16.59
N ALA A 444 14.21 2.33 16.82
CA ALA A 444 15.17 1.85 15.82
C ALA A 444 14.78 0.47 15.32
N LEU A 445 14.39 0.38 14.04
CA LEU A 445 13.97 -0.86 13.40
C LEU A 445 15.17 -1.72 13.04
N SER A 446 15.36 -2.86 13.72
CA SER A 446 16.47 -3.77 13.43
C SER A 446 15.99 -4.99 12.65
N ALA A 447 16.66 -5.27 11.53
CA ALA A 447 16.45 -6.46 10.70
C ALA A 447 15.00 -6.64 10.19
N GLY A 448 14.21 -5.57 10.22
CA GLY A 448 12.80 -5.59 9.82
C GLY A 448 11.90 -6.47 10.70
N GLN A 449 12.34 -6.97 11.86
CA GLN A 449 11.49 -7.87 12.67
C GLN A 449 10.80 -7.16 13.84
N LYS A 450 11.48 -6.15 14.39
CA LYS A 450 11.09 -5.43 15.60
C LYS A 450 11.83 -4.11 15.67
N TYR A 451 11.27 -3.15 16.37
CA TYR A 451 12.00 -1.94 16.74
C TYR A 451 12.32 -1.94 18.24
N TYR A 452 13.52 -1.49 18.55
CA TYR A 452 13.96 -1.23 19.92
C TYR A 452 13.72 0.22 20.25
N ILE A 453 13.36 0.48 21.50
CA ILE A 453 13.08 1.82 22.01
C ILE A 453 14.23 2.21 22.93
N LEU A 454 14.95 3.26 22.55
CA LEU A 454 16.11 3.77 23.26
C LEU A 454 15.75 5.09 23.93
N ASN A 455 15.98 5.22 25.23
CA ASN A 455 16.02 6.53 25.89
C ASN A 455 17.36 7.20 25.57
N ILE A 456 17.27 8.43 25.05
CA ILE A 456 18.39 9.30 24.65
C ILE A 456 18.39 10.63 25.43
N GLU A 457 17.82 10.66 26.64
CA GLU A 457 17.89 11.83 27.53
C GLU A 457 19.35 12.25 27.81
N ASP A 458 20.24 11.27 27.95
CA ASP A 458 21.68 11.47 27.77
C ASP A 458 22.13 10.83 26.44
N PRO A 459 22.29 11.61 25.35
CA PRO A 459 22.64 11.06 24.04
C PRO A 459 24.04 10.45 23.98
N LYS A 460 24.91 10.69 24.97
CA LYS A 460 26.22 10.04 25.08
C LYS A 460 26.12 8.61 25.64
N ASN A 461 25.06 8.36 26.42
CA ASN A 461 24.80 7.10 27.11
C ASN A 461 23.35 6.62 26.85
N PRO A 462 22.98 6.34 25.58
CA PRO A 462 21.65 5.86 25.25
C PRO A 462 21.38 4.49 25.88
N VAL A 463 20.16 4.29 26.36
CA VAL A 463 19.74 3.06 27.06
C VAL A 463 18.51 2.47 26.40
N GLU A 464 18.56 1.19 26.02
CA GLU A 464 17.38 0.45 25.60
C GLU A 464 16.41 0.28 26.78
N VAL A 465 15.19 0.79 26.61
CA VAL A 465 14.14 0.77 27.65
C VAL A 465 13.00 -0.20 27.33
N GLY A 466 12.80 -0.52 26.05
CA GLY A 466 11.74 -1.42 25.60
C GLY A 466 11.91 -1.84 24.15
N MET A 467 10.96 -2.63 23.67
CA MET A 467 10.88 -3.07 22.28
C MET A 467 9.43 -3.41 21.93
N PHE A 468 9.12 -3.40 20.64
CA PHE A 468 7.83 -3.88 20.14
C PHE A 468 8.02 -4.84 18.97
N GLU A 469 7.21 -5.89 18.96
CA GLU A 469 7.03 -6.78 17.82
C GLU A 469 5.57 -7.24 17.75
N VAL A 470 5.13 -7.62 16.55
CA VAL A 470 3.75 -8.09 16.34
C VAL A 470 3.52 -9.47 16.98
N GLY A 471 4.58 -10.28 17.13
CA GLY A 471 4.54 -11.63 17.70
C GLY A 471 4.06 -12.70 16.72
N LYS A 472 4.08 -12.41 15.41
CA LYS A 472 3.64 -13.33 14.35
C LYS A 472 4.83 -13.96 13.61
N ASN A 473 4.70 -15.22 13.24
CA ASN A 473 5.70 -15.93 12.45
C ASN A 473 5.85 -15.30 11.07
N GLY A 474 7.07 -14.89 10.70
CA GLY A 474 7.33 -14.20 9.43
C GLY A 474 6.86 -12.75 9.41
N GLN A 475 6.67 -12.12 10.57
CA GLN A 475 6.43 -10.68 10.67
C GLN A 475 7.57 -9.90 10.01
N SER A 476 7.22 -8.76 9.42
CA SER A 476 8.17 -7.82 8.84
C SER A 476 7.65 -6.42 9.10
N ILE A 477 8.29 -5.68 10.00
CA ILE A 477 8.06 -4.26 10.26
C ILE A 477 8.96 -3.46 9.33
N HIS A 478 8.41 -2.46 8.65
CA HIS A 478 9.11 -1.63 7.68
C HIS A 478 9.39 -0.21 8.18
N ASP A 479 8.41 0.39 8.86
CA ASP A 479 8.44 1.80 9.25
C ASP A 479 7.71 1.98 10.60
N VAL A 480 8.09 3.02 11.32
CA VAL A 480 7.43 3.46 12.54
C VAL A 480 7.34 4.98 12.57
N TRP A 481 6.12 5.50 12.63
CA TRP A 481 5.85 6.91 12.89
C TRP A 481 5.32 7.07 14.31
N VAL A 482 5.82 8.03 15.10
CA VAL A 482 5.31 8.26 16.46
C VAL A 482 4.72 9.65 16.56
N GLU A 483 3.48 9.72 17.03
CA GLU A 483 2.79 10.98 17.29
C GLU A 483 1.96 10.88 18.57
N ASN A 484 2.09 11.86 19.46
CA ASN A 484 1.33 11.94 20.71
C ASN A 484 1.40 10.66 21.58
N GLY A 485 2.56 9.99 21.61
CA GLY A 485 2.76 8.75 22.36
C GLY A 485 2.09 7.51 21.74
N ILE A 486 1.65 7.58 20.48
CA ILE A 486 1.18 6.43 19.69
C ILE A 486 2.18 6.17 18.57
N ALA A 487 2.69 4.95 18.49
CA ALA A 487 3.50 4.47 17.38
C ALA A 487 2.60 3.79 16.34
N TYR A 488 2.65 4.26 15.11
CA TYR A 488 2.01 3.72 13.92
C TYR A 488 3.02 2.81 13.22
N SER A 489 3.02 1.54 13.63
CA SER A 489 3.93 0.52 13.10
C SER A 489 3.40 0.04 11.76
N SER A 490 4.20 0.11 10.70
CA SER A 490 3.86 -0.40 9.36
C SER A 490 4.52 -1.75 9.15
N ASN A 491 3.73 -2.80 8.88
CA ASN A 491 4.17 -4.19 9.05
C ASN A 491 3.97 -5.05 7.79
N TRP A 492 4.18 -4.48 6.59
CA TRP A 492 3.99 -5.19 5.32
C TRP A 492 2.64 -5.93 5.31
N ARG A 493 2.63 -7.27 5.23
CA ARG A 493 1.40 -8.07 5.19
C ARG A 493 0.55 -8.01 6.45
N ASP A 494 1.16 -7.65 7.58
CA ASP A 494 0.48 -7.51 8.86
C ASP A 494 -0.11 -6.10 9.01
N GLY A 495 -0.04 -5.27 7.95
CA GLY A 495 -0.70 -3.96 7.88
C GLY A 495 -0.22 -3.01 8.97
N VAL A 496 -1.11 -2.17 9.50
CA VAL A 496 -0.77 -1.19 10.56
C VAL A 496 -1.10 -1.75 11.93
N TYR A 497 -0.24 -1.48 12.91
CA TYR A 497 -0.55 -1.59 14.34
C TYR A 497 -0.42 -0.21 15.01
N LEU A 498 -1.47 0.19 15.72
CA LEU A 498 -1.46 1.34 16.62
C LEU A 498 -0.98 0.87 17.98
N VAL A 499 0.17 1.38 18.40
CA VAL A 499 0.86 0.95 19.62
C VAL A 499 0.96 2.10 20.59
N ASP A 500 0.36 1.96 21.76
CA ASP A 500 0.52 2.92 22.86
C ASP A 500 1.95 2.79 23.41
N VAL A 501 2.74 3.85 23.22
CA VAL A 501 4.13 3.97 23.67
C VAL A 501 4.28 5.13 24.66
N GLY A 502 3.18 5.59 25.26
CA GLY A 502 3.19 6.70 26.23
C GLY A 502 2.00 7.64 26.13
N ASN A 503 1.02 7.36 25.27
CA ASN A 503 -0.25 8.09 25.24
C ASN A 503 -1.13 7.73 26.45
N GLY A 504 -1.08 6.47 26.88
CA GLY A 504 -1.82 5.94 28.03
C GLY A 504 -3.20 5.38 27.70
N ILE A 505 -3.66 5.46 26.44
CA ILE A 505 -4.96 4.93 25.99
C ILE A 505 -5.12 3.42 26.24
N ALA A 506 -4.01 2.67 26.23
CA ALA A 506 -3.97 1.23 26.50
C ALA A 506 -3.05 0.89 27.69
N GLY A 507 -2.63 1.90 28.47
CA GLY A 507 -1.66 1.73 29.55
C GLY A 507 -0.23 1.44 29.06
N GLY A 508 0.08 1.82 27.82
CA GLY A 508 1.38 1.64 27.22
C GLY A 508 2.41 2.68 27.66
N SER A 509 3.69 2.34 27.47
CA SER A 509 4.83 3.22 27.74
C SER A 509 6.01 2.83 26.85
N PRO A 510 7.07 3.65 26.73
CA PRO A 510 8.26 3.28 25.96
C PRO A 510 8.91 1.98 26.44
N SER A 511 8.80 1.67 27.75
CA SER A 511 9.31 0.43 28.34
C SER A 511 8.36 -0.76 28.28
N ASN A 512 7.09 -0.52 27.98
CA ASN A 512 6.07 -1.55 27.81
C ASN A 512 5.06 -1.11 26.73
N PRO A 513 5.43 -1.19 25.44
CA PRO A 513 4.53 -0.84 24.34
C PRO A 513 3.31 -1.76 24.29
N VAL A 514 2.13 -1.21 24.06
CA VAL A 514 0.87 -1.98 24.01
C VAL A 514 0.12 -1.70 22.72
N ALA A 515 0.03 -2.69 21.83
CA ALA A 515 -0.83 -2.59 20.66
C ALA A 515 -2.31 -2.61 21.05
N PHE A 516 -3.11 -1.70 20.49
CA PHE A 516 -4.53 -1.56 20.83
C PHE A 516 -5.47 -1.44 19.62
N GLY A 517 -4.92 -1.27 18.41
CA GLY A 517 -5.68 -1.27 17.16
C GLY A 517 -4.82 -1.79 16.02
N ASN A 518 -5.43 -2.43 15.03
CA ASN A 518 -4.73 -2.91 13.83
C ASN A 518 -5.67 -2.98 12.63
N TYR A 519 -5.11 -2.92 11.42
CA TYR A 519 -5.84 -3.17 10.17
C TYR A 519 -4.91 -3.81 9.14
N THR A 520 -5.42 -4.80 8.41
CA THR A 520 -4.70 -5.55 7.36
C THR A 520 -5.53 -5.66 6.09
N TYR A 521 -4.88 -5.76 4.94
CA TYR A 521 -5.50 -5.82 3.61
C TYR A 521 -4.71 -6.74 2.67
N ASP A 522 -5.33 -7.12 1.57
CA ASP A 522 -4.90 -8.28 0.77
C ASP A 522 -3.56 -8.11 0.05
N SER A 523 -3.20 -6.92 -0.45
CA SER A 523 -1.89 -6.74 -1.10
C SER A 523 -0.74 -6.93 -0.10
N GLY A 524 -0.98 -6.54 1.16
CA GLY A 524 -0.01 -6.67 2.23
C GLY A 524 1.29 -5.91 1.97
N ALA A 525 1.25 -4.85 1.18
CA ALA A 525 2.42 -4.09 0.76
C ALA A 525 2.67 -2.86 1.65
N ASN A 526 2.16 -2.85 2.90
CA ASN A 526 2.20 -1.70 3.78
C ASN A 526 3.63 -1.28 4.14
N HIS A 527 4.05 -0.19 3.51
CA HIS A 527 5.36 0.42 3.61
C HIS A 527 5.45 1.43 4.77
N ALA A 528 4.52 2.40 4.76
CA ALA A 528 4.48 3.51 5.70
C ALA A 528 3.03 3.80 6.09
N THR A 529 2.83 4.33 7.29
CA THR A 529 1.51 4.68 7.82
C THR A 529 1.58 5.96 8.64
N PHE A 530 0.74 6.93 8.30
CA PHE A 530 0.68 8.22 9.00
C PHE A 530 -0.71 8.44 9.61
N PRO A 531 -0.80 8.97 10.83
CA PRO A 531 -2.06 9.40 11.40
C PRO A 531 -2.64 10.59 10.63
N PHE A 532 -3.95 10.59 10.45
CA PHE A 532 -4.68 11.70 9.89
C PHE A 532 -5.93 11.97 10.71
N LYS A 533 -5.93 13.08 11.45
CA LYS A 533 -7.14 13.60 12.06
C LYS A 533 -7.70 14.69 11.16
N SER A 534 -8.80 14.39 10.47
CA SER A 534 -9.43 15.34 9.56
C SER A 534 -9.87 16.60 10.30
N LYS A 535 -9.46 17.75 9.78
CA LYS A 535 -9.85 19.05 10.33
C LYS A 535 -11.30 19.38 10.01
N SER A 536 -11.76 19.02 8.82
CA SER A 536 -13.12 19.27 8.34
C SER A 536 -14.17 18.37 8.98
N THR A 537 -13.84 17.12 9.32
CA THR A 537 -14.82 16.16 9.88
C THR A 537 -14.56 15.75 11.33
N GLY A 538 -13.33 15.92 11.82
CA GLY A 538 -12.90 15.42 13.13
C GLY A 538 -12.65 13.91 13.20
N LYS A 539 -12.90 13.17 12.10
CA LYS A 539 -12.64 11.72 12.02
C LYS A 539 -11.15 11.43 12.05
N PHE A 540 -10.82 10.27 12.60
CA PHE A 540 -9.46 9.79 12.67
C PHE A 540 -9.25 8.65 11.68
N TYR A 541 -8.21 8.79 10.86
CA TYR A 541 -7.80 7.82 9.87
C TYR A 541 -6.35 7.40 10.11
N ALA A 542 -6.04 6.16 9.75
CA ALA A 542 -4.67 5.77 9.41
C ALA A 542 -4.55 5.77 7.88
N VAL A 543 -3.66 6.60 7.34
CA VAL A 543 -3.33 6.60 5.91
C VAL A 543 -2.15 5.67 5.73
N MET A 544 -2.34 4.59 4.99
CA MET A 544 -1.37 3.52 4.77
C MET A 544 -0.89 3.55 3.32
N GLY A 545 0.39 3.35 3.06
CA GLY A 545 0.95 3.38 1.70
C GLY A 545 1.55 2.06 1.29
N ASP A 546 1.34 1.66 0.04
CA ASP A 546 1.97 0.51 -0.59
C ASP A 546 3.32 0.87 -1.21
N GLU A 547 4.32 0.01 -1.02
CA GLU A 547 5.58 0.00 -1.79
C GLU A 547 5.69 -1.31 -2.58
N ILE A 548 5.61 -1.19 -3.91
CA ILE A 548 5.72 -2.34 -4.81
C ILE A 548 6.64 -1.99 -5.97
N PHE A 549 7.67 -2.80 -6.16
CA PHE A 549 8.56 -2.78 -7.34
C PHE A 549 8.40 -4.10 -8.10
N PRO A 550 7.54 -4.17 -9.13
CA PRO A 550 7.26 -5.43 -9.85
C PRO A 550 8.51 -6.14 -10.36
N ASN A 551 9.50 -5.37 -10.83
CA ASN A 551 10.78 -5.89 -11.34
C ASN A 551 11.95 -5.73 -10.36
N GLY A 552 11.66 -5.37 -9.10
CA GLY A 552 12.66 -4.95 -8.12
C GLY A 552 13.24 -3.57 -8.41
N VAL A 553 14.05 -3.07 -7.48
CA VAL A 553 14.72 -1.76 -7.62
C VAL A 553 15.90 -1.89 -8.59
N ASN A 554 15.88 -1.10 -9.66
CA ASN A 554 16.99 -0.90 -10.59
C ASN A 554 17.71 0.41 -10.24
N PRO A 555 18.89 0.37 -9.59
CA PRO A 555 19.60 1.59 -9.23
C PRO A 555 20.30 2.26 -10.43
N TYR A 556 20.42 1.59 -11.58
CA TYR A 556 21.16 2.12 -12.72
C TYR A 556 20.26 2.49 -13.90
N GLY A 557 18.94 2.50 -13.70
CA GLY A 557 17.97 2.87 -14.72
C GLY A 557 16.59 3.16 -14.12
N THR A 558 15.64 3.50 -14.98
CA THR A 558 14.27 3.81 -14.55
C THR A 558 13.62 2.61 -13.87
N ASN A 559 12.89 2.89 -12.78
CA ASN A 559 12.17 1.90 -11.99
C ASN A 559 10.71 1.80 -12.42
N GLU A 560 10.15 0.59 -12.34
CA GLU A 560 8.71 0.39 -12.38
C GLU A 560 8.18 0.27 -10.95
N THR A 561 7.13 1.02 -10.64
CA THR A 561 6.54 1.11 -9.30
C THR A 561 5.04 0.89 -9.36
N ALA A 562 4.46 0.34 -8.30
CA ALA A 562 3.03 0.13 -8.16
C ALA A 562 2.60 0.31 -6.70
N GLY A 563 1.29 0.31 -6.46
CA GLY A 563 0.68 0.50 -5.16
C GLY A 563 -0.22 1.73 -5.11
N PHE A 564 -0.81 1.97 -3.96
CA PHE A 564 -1.67 3.12 -3.69
C PHE A 564 -1.71 3.43 -2.20
N LEU A 565 -2.37 4.53 -1.84
CA LEU A 565 -2.64 4.86 -0.45
C LEU A 565 -4.03 4.37 -0.05
N HIS A 566 -4.14 3.79 1.14
CA HIS A 566 -5.38 3.35 1.77
C HIS A 566 -5.76 4.32 2.87
N PHE A 567 -7.04 4.69 2.95
CA PHE A 567 -7.60 5.53 4.01
C PHE A 567 -8.52 4.67 4.88
N VAL A 568 -8.01 4.31 6.06
CA VAL A 568 -8.71 3.44 7.01
C VAL A 568 -9.30 4.31 8.12
N ASP A 569 -10.62 4.31 8.24
CA ASP A 569 -11.34 5.01 9.32
C ASP A 569 -11.15 4.23 10.63
N PHE A 570 -10.47 4.86 11.58
CA PHE A 570 -10.20 4.35 12.93
C PHE A 570 -11.05 5.06 14.00
N SER A 571 -12.13 5.74 13.61
CA SER A 571 -13.07 6.36 14.55
C SER A 571 -13.68 5.34 15.52
N ASP A 572 -13.87 4.08 15.09
CA ASP A 572 -14.03 2.92 15.96
C ASP A 572 -12.82 1.99 15.82
N VAL A 573 -11.89 2.10 16.78
CA VAL A 573 -10.63 1.33 16.78
C VAL A 573 -10.84 -0.18 16.81
N LYS A 574 -12.00 -0.66 17.29
CA LYS A 574 -12.31 -2.10 17.32
C LYS A 574 -12.78 -2.63 15.97
N ASN A 575 -13.30 -1.75 15.12
CA ASN A 575 -13.85 -2.08 13.81
C ASN A 575 -13.36 -1.09 12.76
N PRO A 576 -12.04 -1.03 12.50
CA PRO A 576 -11.49 -0.14 11.49
C PRO A 576 -11.94 -0.58 10.09
N ILE A 577 -12.26 0.40 9.23
CA ILE A 577 -12.81 0.14 7.89
C ILE A 577 -12.07 1.01 6.87
N GLU A 578 -11.50 0.39 5.84
CA GLU A 578 -11.01 1.12 4.68
C GLU A 578 -12.18 1.71 3.90
N ILE A 579 -12.18 3.05 3.79
CA ILE A 579 -13.28 3.79 3.20
C ILE A 579 -12.91 4.43 1.86
N ALA A 580 -11.64 4.73 1.66
CA ALA A 580 -11.15 5.37 0.45
C ALA A 580 -9.73 4.93 0.10
N ARG A 581 -9.32 5.21 -1.14
CA ARG A 581 -7.96 5.01 -1.61
C ARG A 581 -7.53 6.14 -2.53
N TYR A 582 -6.21 6.35 -2.67
CA TYR A 582 -5.64 7.20 -3.70
C TYR A 582 -4.70 6.37 -4.57
N GLU A 583 -5.15 6.03 -5.79
CA GLU A 583 -4.43 5.18 -6.73
C GLU A 583 -4.05 5.99 -7.97
N LEU A 584 -2.78 6.37 -8.06
CA LEU A 584 -2.21 6.95 -9.27
C LEU A 584 -1.76 5.80 -10.19
N PRO A 585 -2.39 5.59 -11.36
CA PRO A 585 -2.12 4.41 -12.18
C PRO A 585 -0.64 4.32 -12.60
N GLY A 586 -0.01 3.17 -12.34
CA GLY A 586 1.39 2.90 -12.73
C GLY A 586 2.46 3.52 -11.82
N HIS A 587 2.08 4.02 -10.64
CA HIS A 587 3.00 4.68 -9.72
C HIS A 587 2.78 4.18 -8.28
N GLY A 588 3.87 3.92 -7.55
CA GLY A 588 3.83 3.51 -6.14
C GLY A 588 3.98 4.68 -5.18
N SER A 589 3.70 4.46 -3.89
CA SER A 589 3.90 5.46 -2.83
C SER A 589 5.14 5.16 -1.99
N HIS A 590 5.70 6.18 -1.34
CA HIS A 590 6.72 6.00 -0.29
C HIS A 590 6.35 6.85 0.94
N ASN A 591 7.16 7.84 1.34
CA ASN A 591 6.89 8.69 2.50
C ASN A 591 6.04 9.92 2.15
N TYR A 592 5.25 10.37 3.11
CA TYR A 592 4.31 11.47 2.95
C TYR A 592 4.18 12.31 4.21
N TRP A 593 3.51 13.45 4.06
CA TRP A 593 3.21 14.39 5.12
C TRP A 593 1.77 14.83 5.02
N ILE A 594 1.10 14.95 6.16
CA ILE A 594 -0.28 15.39 6.25
C ILE A 594 -0.31 16.65 7.09
N ASP A 595 -0.91 17.71 6.54
CA ASP A 595 -1.14 18.97 7.23
C ASP A 595 -2.60 19.39 7.02
N ASP A 596 -3.32 19.52 8.13
CA ASP A 596 -4.77 19.64 8.12
C ASP A 596 -5.41 18.58 7.17
N ASP A 597 -6.22 19.01 6.20
CA ASP A 597 -6.86 18.14 5.22
C ASP A 597 -6.11 18.11 3.85
N ILE A 598 -4.79 18.31 3.86
CA ILE A 598 -3.95 18.19 2.67
C ILE A 598 -2.85 17.15 2.88
N LEU A 599 -2.76 16.23 1.93
CA LEU A 599 -1.71 15.21 1.86
C LEU A 599 -0.65 15.60 0.83
N TYR A 600 0.62 15.52 1.23
CA TYR A 600 1.80 15.71 0.39
C TYR A 600 2.55 14.38 0.33
N VAL A 601 2.62 13.73 -0.83
CA VAL A 601 3.17 12.36 -0.94
C VAL A 601 4.23 12.25 -2.01
N GLY A 602 5.33 11.56 -1.67
CA GLY A 602 6.28 11.05 -2.66
C GLY A 602 5.72 9.79 -3.32
N MET A 603 5.49 9.86 -4.62
CA MET A 603 4.95 8.74 -5.42
C MET A 603 6.02 8.14 -6.35
N TYR A 604 7.27 8.00 -5.89
CA TYR A 604 8.42 7.56 -6.69
C TYR A 604 8.45 8.23 -8.08
N THR A 605 8.20 7.46 -9.13
CA THR A 605 8.17 7.88 -10.54
C THR A 605 7.03 8.84 -10.86
N GLY A 606 6.00 8.87 -10.01
CA GLY A 606 4.91 9.84 -10.04
C GLY A 606 5.31 11.20 -9.48
N GLY A 607 6.48 11.36 -8.87
CA GLY A 607 6.93 12.63 -8.28
C GLY A 607 6.20 12.99 -7.00
N VAL A 608 6.21 14.27 -6.62
CA VAL A 608 5.46 14.76 -5.47
C VAL A 608 4.01 15.01 -5.89
N ARG A 609 3.04 14.47 -5.15
CA ARG A 609 1.60 14.72 -5.32
C ARG A 609 1.04 15.47 -4.11
N ILE A 610 0.10 16.37 -4.38
CA ILE A 610 -0.62 17.14 -3.36
C ILE A 610 -2.10 16.87 -3.52
N ILE A 611 -2.77 16.40 -2.47
CA ILE A 611 -4.11 15.82 -2.55
C ILE A 611 -5.01 16.46 -1.49
N ASP A 612 -6.22 16.84 -1.89
CA ASP A 612 -7.31 17.29 -1.01
C ASP A 612 -8.00 16.09 -0.35
N ILE A 613 -7.73 15.90 0.93
CA ILE A 613 -8.33 14.86 1.76
C ILE A 613 -9.39 15.41 2.72
N SER A 614 -10.00 16.55 2.37
CA SER A 614 -11.07 17.18 3.16
C SER A 614 -12.45 16.55 2.93
N GLY A 615 -13.31 16.77 3.91
CA GLY A 615 -14.67 16.25 3.97
C GLY A 615 -14.72 14.76 4.31
N ASP A 616 -15.91 14.19 4.25
CA ASP A 616 -16.04 12.74 4.33
C ASP A 616 -15.36 12.10 3.10
N LEU A 617 -14.60 11.04 3.35
CA LEU A 617 -13.91 10.27 2.31
C LEU A 617 -14.69 8.99 1.99
N LEU A 618 -14.76 8.67 0.70
CA LEU A 618 -15.32 7.41 0.19
C LEU A 618 -14.78 7.15 -1.22
N GLY A 619 -14.37 5.93 -1.54
CA GLY A 619 -14.00 5.53 -2.91
C GLY A 619 -12.59 5.98 -3.37
N ASP A 620 -12.42 6.23 -4.67
CA ASP A 620 -11.12 6.52 -5.30
C ASP A 620 -10.87 8.03 -5.43
N LEU A 621 -10.03 8.56 -4.54
CA LEU A 621 -9.74 10.00 -4.45
C LEU A 621 -9.05 10.54 -5.72
N TYR A 622 -8.29 9.72 -6.44
CA TYR A 622 -7.64 10.16 -7.69
C TYR A 622 -8.68 10.42 -8.77
N LYS A 623 -9.62 9.48 -8.99
CA LYS A 623 -10.70 9.64 -9.98
C LYS A 623 -11.63 10.80 -9.65
N GLN A 624 -11.81 11.09 -8.36
CA GLN A 624 -12.61 12.21 -7.86
C GLN A 624 -12.03 13.60 -8.18
N GLY A 625 -10.82 13.68 -8.75
CA GLY A 625 -10.16 14.94 -9.05
C GLY A 625 -9.73 15.68 -7.79
N ARG A 626 -9.36 14.93 -6.73
CA ARG A 626 -8.85 15.49 -5.48
C ARG A 626 -7.36 15.87 -5.54
N GLU A 627 -6.66 15.52 -6.61
CA GLU A 627 -5.29 16.01 -6.82
C GLU A 627 -5.30 17.53 -7.06
N ILE A 628 -4.64 18.25 -6.15
CA ILE A 628 -4.43 19.69 -6.21
C ILE A 628 -3.37 20.02 -7.24
N GLY A 629 -2.28 19.25 -7.28
CA GLY A 629 -1.19 19.44 -8.21
C GLY A 629 -0.03 18.49 -7.93
N TYR A 630 0.97 18.53 -8.81
CA TYR A 630 2.14 17.67 -8.73
C TYR A 630 3.39 18.34 -9.28
N ILE A 631 4.54 17.75 -8.99
CA ILE A 631 5.80 18.08 -9.65
C ILE A 631 6.60 16.79 -9.90
N LEU A 632 7.14 16.68 -11.12
CA LEU A 632 8.15 15.69 -11.47
C LEU A 632 9.52 16.32 -11.25
N THR A 633 10.40 15.59 -10.59
CA THR A 633 11.63 16.11 -9.98
C THR A 633 12.88 15.79 -10.78
N GLY A 634 12.76 14.98 -11.83
CA GLY A 634 13.85 14.62 -12.73
C GLY A 634 14.57 15.84 -13.30
N SER A 635 15.89 15.76 -13.37
CA SER A 635 16.78 16.80 -13.90
C SER A 635 17.78 16.18 -14.87
N ALA A 636 18.15 16.90 -15.93
CA ALA A 636 19.18 16.48 -16.87
C ALA A 636 20.54 16.22 -16.19
N ASP A 637 20.80 16.90 -15.07
CA ASP A 637 22.02 16.78 -14.28
C ASP A 637 21.91 15.76 -13.13
N GLY A 638 20.79 15.04 -13.01
CA GLY A 638 20.60 13.99 -12.00
C GLY A 638 21.49 12.76 -12.25
N TYR A 639 21.66 11.92 -11.22
CA TYR A 639 22.40 10.65 -11.30
C TYR A 639 21.90 9.77 -12.45
N ILE A 640 20.58 9.64 -12.57
CA ILE A 640 19.90 9.19 -13.79
C ILE A 640 19.24 10.40 -14.44
N PRO A 641 19.73 10.87 -15.61
CA PRO A 641 19.21 12.07 -16.25
C PRO A 641 17.71 12.01 -16.54
N ASN A 642 16.99 13.05 -16.11
CA ASN A 642 15.54 13.26 -16.26
C ASN A 642 14.64 12.22 -15.60
N ASP A 643 15.18 11.33 -14.77
CA ASP A 643 14.42 10.28 -14.12
C ASP A 643 13.92 10.74 -12.74
N THR A 644 12.60 10.73 -12.57
CA THR A 644 11.93 11.12 -11.32
C THR A 644 11.81 9.91 -10.41
N MET A 645 12.21 10.04 -9.15
CA MET A 645 12.07 8.96 -8.17
C MET A 645 12.03 9.54 -6.75
N VAL A 646 10.91 10.18 -6.42
CA VAL A 646 10.72 10.87 -5.13
C VAL A 646 10.47 9.88 -4.00
N TRP A 647 11.28 9.98 -2.96
CA TRP A 647 11.18 9.14 -1.77
C TRP A 647 10.28 9.76 -0.70
N GLY A 648 10.20 11.07 -0.58
CA GLY A 648 9.35 11.65 0.45
C GLY A 648 8.99 13.09 0.17
N ALA A 649 7.94 13.55 0.83
CA ALA A 649 7.56 14.95 0.86
C ALA A 649 7.29 15.38 2.31
N GLN A 650 7.68 16.60 2.65
CA GLN A 650 7.48 17.22 3.96
C GLN A 650 7.01 18.66 3.76
N LEU A 651 5.85 19.02 4.32
CA LEU A 651 5.44 20.42 4.37
C LEU A 651 6.20 21.13 5.50
N TYR A 652 6.87 22.23 5.17
CA TYR A 652 7.61 23.03 6.13
C TYR A 652 7.52 24.51 5.79
N LYS A 653 6.98 25.33 6.71
CA LYS A 653 6.81 26.79 6.57
C LYS A 653 6.22 27.20 5.21
N GLY A 654 5.17 26.51 4.77
CA GLY A 654 4.44 26.78 3.51
C GLY A 654 5.15 26.33 2.23
N HIS A 655 6.23 25.55 2.34
CA HIS A 655 6.94 24.95 1.22
C HIS A 655 6.92 23.43 1.32
N VAL A 656 6.86 22.75 0.18
CA VAL A 656 6.88 21.29 0.10
C VAL A 656 8.30 20.89 -0.23
N PHE A 657 9.06 20.45 0.78
CA PHE A 657 10.37 19.87 0.57
C PHE A 657 10.22 18.40 0.18
N TYR A 658 11.18 17.89 -0.58
CA TYR A 658 11.21 16.50 -1.01
C TYR A 658 12.64 16.00 -1.17
N SER A 659 12.81 14.69 -1.02
CA SER A 659 14.03 13.98 -1.45
C SER A 659 13.72 13.14 -2.67
N ASP A 660 14.58 13.21 -3.67
CA ASP A 660 14.50 12.46 -4.90
C ASP A 660 15.78 11.65 -5.09
N PHE A 661 15.62 10.35 -5.36
CA PHE A 661 16.70 9.36 -5.47
C PHE A 661 17.81 9.74 -6.45
N ASN A 662 17.49 10.53 -7.48
CA ASN A 662 18.42 10.86 -8.56
C ASN A 662 18.93 12.30 -8.50
N THR A 663 18.27 13.19 -7.76
CA THR A 663 18.57 14.64 -7.81
C THR A 663 18.89 15.25 -6.45
N GLY A 664 18.68 14.55 -5.34
CA GLY A 664 18.93 15.08 -4.00
C GLY A 664 17.70 15.75 -3.38
N ILE A 665 17.91 16.83 -2.64
CA ILE A 665 16.82 17.57 -1.98
C ILE A 665 16.26 18.64 -2.90
N GLY A 666 14.95 18.83 -2.90
CA GLY A 666 14.31 19.93 -3.59
C GLY A 666 13.18 20.55 -2.79
N VAL A 667 12.68 21.68 -3.28
CA VAL A 667 11.60 22.41 -2.65
C VAL A 667 10.66 23.00 -3.70
N ALA A 668 9.37 22.79 -3.48
CA ALA A 668 8.30 23.32 -4.29
C ALA A 668 7.36 24.20 -3.46
N LYS A 669 6.54 24.99 -4.14
CA LYS A 669 5.50 25.80 -3.53
C LYS A 669 4.19 25.66 -4.28
N VAL A 670 3.13 25.36 -3.54
CA VAL A 670 1.77 25.33 -4.06
C VAL A 670 1.24 26.75 -4.12
N SER A 671 0.65 27.14 -5.25
CA SER A 671 -0.03 28.43 -5.37
C SER A 671 -1.22 28.55 -4.40
N GLU A 672 -1.63 29.78 -4.13
CA GLU A 672 -2.76 30.07 -3.25
C GLU A 672 -4.07 29.44 -3.77
N VAL A 673 -5.04 29.31 -2.87
CA VAL A 673 -6.37 28.81 -3.21
C VAL A 673 -7.02 29.75 -4.21
N LYS A 674 -7.42 29.20 -5.36
CA LYS A 674 -8.17 29.95 -6.37
C LYS A 674 -9.65 30.07 -5.93
N PRO A 675 -10.35 31.14 -6.32
CA PRO A 675 -11.81 31.21 -6.12
C PRO A 675 -12.51 30.01 -6.74
N ASP A 676 -13.55 29.51 -6.08
CA ASP A 676 -14.32 28.37 -6.56
C ASP A 676 -15.13 28.75 -7.82
N SER A 677 -14.63 28.32 -8.98
CA SER A 677 -15.27 28.49 -10.28
C SER A 677 -15.91 27.20 -10.81
N SER A 678 -15.98 26.13 -10.00
CA SER A 678 -16.55 24.84 -10.42
C SER A 678 -18.00 24.93 -10.92
N MET A 679 -18.74 25.90 -10.38
CA MET A 679 -20.15 26.15 -10.66
C MET A 679 -20.40 27.39 -11.52
N GLN A 680 -19.34 28.03 -12.03
CA GLN A 680 -19.45 29.18 -12.92
C GLN A 680 -19.50 28.70 -14.38
N ASN A 681 -20.37 29.29 -15.18
CA ASN A 681 -20.47 28.97 -16.60
C ASN A 681 -19.23 29.51 -17.32
N GLN A 682 -18.29 28.64 -17.70
CA GLN A 682 -17.03 29.03 -18.33
C GLN A 682 -17.18 29.44 -19.82
N TYR A 683 -18.40 29.46 -20.35
CA TYR A 683 -18.71 29.76 -21.76
C TYR A 683 -19.63 30.96 -21.97
N ILE A 684 -19.63 31.95 -21.06
CA ILE A 684 -20.27 33.24 -21.33
C ILE A 684 -19.18 34.22 -21.76
N ASP A 685 -18.98 34.31 -23.08
CA ASP A 685 -18.49 35.51 -23.76
C ASP A 685 -19.67 36.16 -24.51
#